data_AF-A0A7S1B7L0-F1
#
_entry.id   AF-A0A7S1B7L0-F1
#
_cell.length_a   1.000
_cell.length_b   1.000
_cell.length_c   1.000
_cell.angle_alpha   90.00
_cell.angle_beta   90.00
_cell.angle_gamma   90.00
#
_symmetry.space_group_name_H-M   'P 1'
#
loop_
_entity.id
_entity.type
_entity.pdbx_description
1 polymer ?
#
loop_
_entity_poly.entity_id
_entity_poly.type
_entity_poly.pdbx_seq_one_letter_code
_entity_poly.pdbx_strand_id
1 'polypeptide(L)'
;MLRCRTYINPFVNWIENGRRWRCNICGVLNDVPSAYFCHLDEQGRRRDADTRPEISEAVVEYIAPAEYMVRPPQPPAYFFVIDVSLQAVQSGVLARVAEGIKSGLVDLTGDDRTMVGFITYDNSVHYYVLRGGSSGPQMLVVSDLANLFVPAPEDLFVNLADSRDVVHNFLDSLPDMFSKNQVRDSCLGPALKAAFTVSKQVGGKMCVFQSAMPNLGDGTLQFRENPRIMGTQEEYQILRPGNMWYKDTALEFSKAQICVDMFLFPFHYIDAASLGELPRRTAGQLYSYPSFDATTDGPKFVSELRRTLTRETAFEAVMRVRCTKGFKINHFYGNFHIRGTDLLALPNCTSDSVFGFEIQHDEHNVNNSVLTVQSALLYTSSEGQRRIRVHTQALAVSNSQQEIMETADAETITCLVSKRALEISLSNSIDTARTKIQQTCIDILRSAKGGGGYGGAGYPSQQQQEEKEIPASLKLLPLYTLALIKNVAFRGGNDVHPDERVQARMRMACMYVPDCRYFVYPRMLSIHDMDGSAGRPAAEGVEVKPSTVAGKLKVVLPKAVNLSGERLLASCVFLVDSGVDMFLWVGSAAGEEVFNSLFGVNSIEGCSSAEMTLKKKGSDLAERIATICSALRERSGITAKVTVVLEGDVLAESRFLWTMVEDRSAFQGGTYSYREFMTMVNQGGSNAGAGAPPIVRRQDGMPPTGQPIPPGSPPPVGGNMGYPQQHSGMIMPPNHGGQPALGGPLGTFGGSGSCGPPPQGPPMGKFGQMQAAPIMQNYQAQPMGHGQLPMNQHRLPMGQGPPMGQGPRTIQHGPPMEKGPVFTDHQGPPIRQAQQGEAIGQNPPGINQQGSNGSSIGHGPPSSNQKGLAMGQPMVPPSASASALPRGNSNIEIQNLSSFGQQPQVNQPPSGASFSAPSPHPSSQGPPINSGSQSRDLAPPLPTHLTGGSLNRPPGPHGQPPAGGAKNGIPIQPLANPPGMLLSPGVNHQGTSSSSRFPPPPGGGRLGPPPSFAR
;
A
#
# COMPACT_ATOMS: atom_id res chain seq x y z
N MET A 1 -27.77 18.54 -4.22
CA MET A 1 -28.56 19.15 -3.13
C MET A 1 -28.02 20.52 -2.76
N LEU A 2 -28.90 21.50 -2.51
CA LEU A 2 -28.50 22.93 -2.39
C LEU A 2 -27.57 23.24 -1.20
N ARG A 3 -27.78 22.63 -0.03
CA ARG A 3 -26.99 22.94 1.19
C ARG A 3 -25.73 22.07 1.35
N CYS A 4 -25.89 20.76 1.52
CA CYS A 4 -24.79 19.83 1.83
C CYS A 4 -23.99 19.33 0.61
N ARG A 5 -24.48 19.61 -0.62
CA ARG A 5 -23.93 19.06 -1.87
C ARG A 5 -23.77 17.52 -1.88
N THR A 6 -24.61 16.81 -1.14
CA THR A 6 -24.81 15.35 -1.25
C THR A 6 -25.51 15.02 -2.58
N TYR A 7 -25.28 13.83 -3.11
CA TYR A 7 -25.92 13.28 -4.33
C TYR A 7 -27.24 12.56 -3.98
N ILE A 8 -28.14 12.46 -4.97
CA ILE A 8 -29.37 11.66 -4.84
C ILE A 8 -28.98 10.19 -4.53
N ASN A 9 -29.81 9.51 -3.74
CA ASN A 9 -29.54 8.17 -3.19
C ASN A 9 -30.87 7.53 -2.72
N PRO A 10 -30.93 6.20 -2.51
CA PRO A 10 -32.17 5.49 -2.15
C PRO A 10 -32.85 5.96 -0.86
N PHE A 11 -32.10 6.51 0.10
CA PHE A 11 -32.60 6.84 1.44
C PHE A 11 -33.27 8.22 1.55
N VAL A 12 -33.45 8.95 0.44
CA VAL A 12 -34.17 10.23 0.44
C VAL A 12 -35.68 10.03 0.61
N ASN A 13 -36.34 10.98 1.27
CA ASN A 13 -37.78 10.92 1.50
C ASN A 13 -38.52 11.81 0.48
N TRP A 14 -39.36 11.21 -0.37
CA TRP A 14 -40.13 11.92 -1.40
C TRP A 14 -41.46 12.45 -0.83
N ILE A 15 -41.82 13.69 -1.18
CA ILE A 15 -43.03 14.37 -0.68
C ILE A 15 -43.74 15.12 -1.82
N GLU A 16 -44.93 15.69 -1.53
CA GLU A 16 -45.72 16.49 -2.46
C GLU A 16 -46.00 15.78 -3.80
N ASN A 17 -46.33 14.47 -3.74
CA ASN A 17 -46.50 13.59 -4.90
C ASN A 17 -45.31 13.64 -5.89
N GLY A 18 -44.09 13.57 -5.34
CA GLY A 18 -42.84 13.51 -6.11
C GLY A 18 -42.32 14.86 -6.60
N ARG A 19 -42.98 15.98 -6.26
CA ARG A 19 -42.53 17.33 -6.62
C ARG A 19 -41.36 17.83 -5.78
N ARG A 20 -41.20 17.28 -4.57
CA ARG A 20 -40.16 17.64 -3.61
C ARG A 20 -39.59 16.42 -2.91
N TRP A 21 -38.44 16.59 -2.28
CA TRP A 21 -37.80 15.56 -1.49
C TRP A 21 -36.94 16.14 -0.36
N ARG A 22 -36.85 15.41 0.74
CA ARG A 22 -36.01 15.73 1.90
C ARG A 22 -34.69 14.99 1.83
N CYS A 23 -33.61 15.73 2.01
CA CYS A 23 -32.27 15.17 2.20
C CYS A 23 -32.19 14.39 3.52
N ASN A 24 -31.83 13.11 3.44
CA ASN A 24 -31.52 12.23 4.56
C ASN A 24 -30.27 12.62 5.36
N ILE A 25 -29.32 13.33 4.74
CA ILE A 25 -28.09 13.78 5.40
C ILE A 25 -28.25 15.13 6.14
N CYS A 26 -29.00 16.10 5.62
CA CYS A 26 -29.08 17.45 6.21
C CYS A 26 -30.51 17.96 6.49
N GLY A 27 -31.54 17.16 6.26
CA GLY A 27 -32.95 17.49 6.54
C GLY A 27 -33.58 18.53 5.61
N VAL A 28 -32.80 19.18 4.74
CA VAL A 28 -33.25 20.24 3.83
C VAL A 28 -34.14 19.68 2.71
N LEU A 29 -35.23 20.39 2.41
CA LEU A 29 -36.09 20.13 1.26
C LEU A 29 -35.46 20.66 -0.04
N ASN A 30 -35.61 19.92 -1.13
CA ASN A 30 -35.18 20.30 -2.47
C ASN A 30 -36.37 20.08 -3.42
N ASP A 31 -36.59 20.99 -4.37
CA ASP A 31 -37.54 20.79 -5.47
C ASP A 31 -36.99 19.77 -6.48
N VAL A 32 -37.89 19.07 -7.18
CA VAL A 32 -37.54 18.14 -8.25
C VAL A 32 -37.54 18.87 -9.60
N PRO A 33 -36.44 18.87 -10.37
CA PRO A 33 -36.42 19.42 -11.71
C PRO A 33 -37.47 18.77 -12.61
N SER A 34 -38.14 19.53 -13.47
CA SER A 34 -39.26 19.02 -14.28
C SER A 34 -38.91 17.80 -15.14
N ALA A 35 -37.69 17.75 -15.69
CA ALA A 35 -37.18 16.61 -16.47
C ALA A 35 -36.83 15.37 -15.61
N TYR A 36 -36.82 15.50 -14.29
CA TYR A 36 -36.57 14.43 -13.32
C TYR A 36 -37.84 14.05 -12.52
N PHE A 37 -38.97 14.71 -12.79
CA PHE A 37 -40.22 14.48 -12.07
C PHE A 37 -40.82 13.10 -12.37
N CYS A 38 -41.30 12.42 -11.33
CA CYS A 38 -42.17 11.26 -11.43
C CYS A 38 -43.15 11.27 -10.25
N HIS A 39 -44.37 10.80 -10.48
CA HIS A 39 -45.37 10.61 -9.44
C HIS A 39 -44.99 9.50 -8.46
N LEU A 40 -45.60 9.57 -7.27
CA LEU A 40 -45.53 8.48 -6.29
C LEU A 40 -46.62 7.43 -6.55
N ASP A 41 -46.39 6.23 -6.04
CA ASP A 41 -47.41 5.20 -5.84
C ASP A 41 -48.17 5.40 -4.51
N GLU A 42 -49.01 4.43 -4.15
CA GLU A 42 -49.84 4.46 -2.94
C GLU A 42 -49.00 4.25 -1.67
N GLN A 43 -47.79 3.70 -1.81
CA GLN A 43 -46.81 3.44 -0.76
C GLN A 43 -45.86 4.63 -0.54
N GLY A 44 -45.98 5.68 -1.35
CA GLY A 44 -45.13 6.88 -1.29
C GLY A 44 -43.76 6.72 -1.95
N ARG A 45 -43.51 5.61 -2.65
CA ARG A 45 -42.30 5.39 -3.45
C ARG A 45 -42.51 5.98 -4.86
N ARG A 46 -41.42 6.37 -5.53
CA ARG A 46 -41.49 6.83 -6.93
C ARG A 46 -41.77 5.67 -7.87
N ARG A 47 -42.67 5.85 -8.83
CA ARG A 47 -43.02 4.81 -9.82
C ARG A 47 -41.87 4.43 -10.76
N ASP A 48 -40.85 5.28 -10.90
CA ASP A 48 -39.63 4.99 -11.65
C ASP A 48 -38.49 4.45 -10.78
N ALA A 49 -38.68 4.22 -9.47
CA ALA A 49 -37.57 3.89 -8.56
C ALA A 49 -36.77 2.64 -8.96
N ASP A 50 -37.42 1.58 -9.44
CA ASP A 50 -36.75 0.33 -9.87
C ASP A 50 -36.07 0.45 -11.25
N THR A 51 -36.32 1.52 -12.01
CA THR A 51 -35.66 1.81 -13.29
C THR A 51 -34.57 2.89 -13.16
N ARG A 52 -34.26 3.28 -11.92
CA ARG A 52 -33.40 4.41 -11.58
C ARG A 52 -32.31 3.97 -10.60
N PRO A 53 -31.11 3.60 -11.07
CA PRO A 53 -30.07 3.08 -10.19
C PRO A 53 -29.71 4.07 -9.07
N GLU A 54 -29.84 5.38 -9.31
CA GLU A 54 -29.61 6.41 -8.30
C GLU A 54 -30.70 6.55 -7.22
N ILE A 55 -31.76 5.74 -7.33
CA ILE A 55 -32.90 5.64 -6.39
C ILE A 55 -33.07 4.19 -5.87
N SER A 56 -32.67 3.15 -6.63
CA SER A 56 -32.65 1.75 -6.16
C SER A 56 -31.34 1.36 -5.47
N GLU A 57 -30.18 1.76 -6.02
CA GLU A 57 -28.88 1.23 -5.61
C GLU A 57 -28.13 2.11 -4.61
N ALA A 58 -27.47 1.45 -3.65
CA ALA A 58 -26.58 2.09 -2.68
C ALA A 58 -25.26 2.58 -3.31
N VAL A 59 -24.83 1.97 -4.43
CA VAL A 59 -23.57 2.26 -5.13
C VAL A 59 -23.87 2.54 -6.60
N VAL A 60 -23.50 3.73 -7.06
CA VAL A 60 -23.75 4.18 -8.44
C VAL A 60 -22.58 4.98 -9.02
N GLU A 61 -22.55 5.11 -10.35
CA GLU A 61 -21.58 5.93 -11.05
C GLU A 61 -22.28 6.88 -12.05
N TYR A 62 -21.96 8.17 -11.97
CA TYR A 62 -22.50 9.20 -12.86
C TYR A 62 -21.42 9.64 -13.87
N ILE A 63 -21.84 9.96 -15.10
CA ILE A 63 -21.02 10.78 -16.00
C ILE A 63 -21.00 12.21 -15.44
N ALA A 64 -19.82 12.79 -15.25
CA ALA A 64 -19.68 14.11 -14.64
C ALA A 64 -19.91 15.22 -15.70
N PRO A 65 -20.83 16.18 -15.47
CA PRO A 65 -20.99 17.33 -16.36
C PRO A 65 -19.74 18.21 -16.43
N ALA A 66 -19.63 19.05 -17.46
CA ALA A 66 -18.45 19.88 -17.71
C ALA A 66 -18.05 20.81 -16.53
N GLU A 67 -19.00 21.21 -15.67
CA GLU A 67 -18.73 21.98 -14.44
C GLU A 67 -17.82 21.25 -13.42
N TYR A 68 -17.63 19.94 -13.56
CA TYR A 68 -16.71 19.12 -12.76
C TYR A 68 -15.31 18.97 -13.40
N MET A 69 -15.05 19.69 -14.50
CA MET A 69 -13.79 19.68 -15.25
C MET A 69 -13.11 21.06 -15.17
N VAL A 70 -11.90 21.13 -14.61
CA VAL A 70 -11.06 22.35 -14.67
C VAL A 70 -10.15 22.36 -15.92
N ARG A 71 -10.02 21.21 -16.57
CA ARG A 71 -9.31 20.97 -17.83
C ARG A 71 -9.90 19.71 -18.51
N PRO A 72 -9.67 19.47 -19.80
CA PRO A 72 -10.07 18.22 -20.45
C PRO A 72 -9.47 16.98 -19.77
N PRO A 73 -10.20 15.85 -19.67
CA PRO A 73 -9.69 14.61 -19.10
C PRO A 73 -8.41 14.11 -19.78
N GLN A 74 -7.34 13.97 -19.00
CA GLN A 74 -6.03 13.56 -19.50
C GLN A 74 -5.97 12.07 -19.88
N PRO A 75 -5.03 11.67 -20.76
CA PRO A 75 -4.72 10.25 -20.96
C PRO A 75 -4.14 9.59 -19.70
N PRO A 76 -4.30 8.27 -19.54
CA PRO A 76 -3.48 7.46 -18.62
C PRO A 76 -2.01 7.62 -18.95
N ALA A 77 -1.22 7.92 -17.91
CA ALA A 77 0.14 8.40 -18.06
C ALA A 77 1.03 7.75 -17.00
N TYR A 78 2.14 7.17 -17.44
CA TYR A 78 3.04 6.34 -16.62
C TYR A 78 4.49 6.79 -16.81
N PHE A 79 5.16 7.19 -15.74
CA PHE A 79 6.54 7.67 -15.77
C PHE A 79 7.45 6.80 -14.90
N PHE A 80 8.54 6.28 -15.47
CA PHE A 80 9.43 5.35 -14.79
C PHE A 80 10.75 6.06 -14.44
N VAL A 81 11.14 6.01 -13.16
CA VAL A 81 12.37 6.63 -12.64
C VAL A 81 13.23 5.54 -12.02
N ILE A 82 14.31 5.15 -12.70
CA ILE A 82 14.99 3.87 -12.49
C ILE A 82 16.43 4.09 -11.99
N ASP A 83 16.74 3.64 -10.79
CA ASP A 83 18.12 3.57 -10.27
C ASP A 83 18.96 2.61 -11.13
N VAL A 84 20.10 3.11 -11.64
CA VAL A 84 21.10 2.36 -12.41
C VAL A 84 22.48 2.35 -11.76
N SER A 85 22.56 2.72 -10.48
CA SER A 85 23.78 2.63 -9.67
C SER A 85 24.28 1.19 -9.53
N LEU A 86 25.53 1.05 -9.07
CA LEU A 86 26.21 -0.22 -8.84
C LEU A 86 25.36 -1.22 -8.03
N GLN A 87 24.59 -0.77 -7.03
CA GLN A 87 23.75 -1.65 -6.21
C GLN A 87 22.53 -2.18 -7.01
N ALA A 88 21.92 -1.35 -7.86
CA ALA A 88 20.78 -1.76 -8.71
C ALA A 88 21.20 -2.70 -9.84
N VAL A 89 22.45 -2.59 -10.31
CA VAL A 89 23.05 -3.48 -11.32
C VAL A 89 23.48 -4.81 -10.67
N GLN A 90 24.26 -4.79 -9.58
CA GLN A 90 24.81 -6.00 -8.95
C GLN A 90 23.75 -6.94 -8.36
N SER A 91 22.63 -6.40 -7.87
CA SER A 91 21.50 -7.19 -7.34
C SER A 91 20.61 -7.81 -8.43
N GLY A 92 20.85 -7.49 -9.70
CA GLY A 92 19.98 -7.90 -10.81
C GLY A 92 18.61 -7.20 -10.82
N VAL A 93 18.38 -6.22 -9.94
CA VAL A 93 17.14 -5.42 -9.88
C VAL A 93 16.85 -4.79 -11.24
N LEU A 94 17.84 -4.18 -11.89
CA LEU A 94 17.64 -3.49 -13.17
C LEU A 94 17.05 -4.39 -14.27
N ALA A 95 17.49 -5.65 -14.35
CA ALA A 95 16.95 -6.64 -15.30
C ALA A 95 15.50 -7.03 -14.97
N ARG A 96 15.19 -7.22 -13.69
CA ARG A 96 13.82 -7.53 -13.23
C ARG A 96 12.89 -6.32 -13.39
N VAL A 97 13.39 -5.08 -13.25
CA VAL A 97 12.63 -3.84 -13.49
C VAL A 97 12.27 -3.72 -14.97
N ALA A 98 13.23 -3.92 -15.87
CA ALA A 98 12.99 -3.91 -17.31
C ALA A 98 11.93 -4.94 -17.73
N GLU A 99 12.07 -6.19 -17.25
CA GLU A 99 11.11 -7.28 -17.47
C GLU A 99 9.71 -6.97 -16.91
N GLY A 100 9.65 -6.46 -15.67
CA GLY A 100 8.39 -6.13 -15.00
C GLY A 100 7.65 -4.94 -15.64
N ILE A 101 8.37 -3.94 -16.14
CA ILE A 101 7.78 -2.87 -16.95
C ILE A 101 7.30 -3.44 -18.29
N LYS A 102 8.19 -4.09 -19.06
CA LYS A 102 7.90 -4.62 -20.41
C LYS A 102 6.71 -5.58 -20.42
N SER A 103 6.60 -6.44 -19.42
CA SER A 103 5.43 -7.33 -19.23
C SER A 103 4.19 -6.59 -18.73
N GLY A 104 4.32 -5.47 -18.02
CA GLY A 104 3.21 -4.59 -17.64
C GLY A 104 2.62 -3.79 -18.81
N LEU A 105 3.47 -3.33 -19.76
CA LEU A 105 3.06 -2.55 -20.96
C LEU A 105 2.10 -3.29 -21.91
N VAL A 106 1.96 -4.61 -21.77
CA VAL A 106 1.03 -5.43 -22.57
C VAL A 106 -0.42 -5.20 -22.16
N ASP A 107 -0.69 -4.96 -20.87
CA ASP A 107 -2.05 -4.93 -20.29
C ASP A 107 -2.36 -3.58 -19.61
N LEU A 108 -1.77 -2.48 -20.08
CA LEU A 108 -2.05 -1.15 -19.53
C LEU A 108 -3.46 -0.65 -19.90
N THR A 109 -4.13 -0.05 -18.92
CA THR A 109 -5.45 0.56 -19.12
C THR A 109 -5.32 1.96 -19.72
N GLY A 110 -5.93 2.20 -20.88
CA GLY A 110 -5.89 3.50 -21.57
C GLY A 110 -5.90 3.41 -23.09
N ASP A 111 -5.66 2.22 -23.63
CA ASP A 111 -5.69 1.94 -25.07
C ASP A 111 -4.70 2.86 -25.83
N ASP A 112 -4.99 3.21 -27.09
CA ASP A 112 -4.19 4.12 -27.95
C ASP A 112 -3.94 5.53 -27.37
N ARG A 113 -4.48 5.86 -26.20
CA ARG A 113 -4.22 7.12 -25.49
C ARG A 113 -3.02 7.04 -24.53
N THR A 114 -2.53 5.85 -24.20
CA THR A 114 -1.63 5.63 -23.05
C THR A 114 -0.26 6.27 -23.26
N MET A 115 0.18 7.11 -22.31
CA MET A 115 1.49 7.78 -22.37
C MET A 115 2.52 7.12 -21.45
N VAL A 116 3.76 6.97 -21.94
CA VAL A 116 4.92 6.43 -21.20
C VAL A 116 6.15 7.33 -21.30
N GLY A 117 6.86 7.50 -20.18
CA GLY A 117 8.09 8.30 -20.10
C GLY A 117 9.12 7.65 -19.17
N PHE A 118 10.41 7.86 -19.44
CA PHE A 118 11.50 7.13 -18.79
C PHE A 118 12.67 8.05 -18.43
N ILE A 119 13.18 7.89 -17.20
CA ILE A 119 14.45 8.42 -16.74
C ILE A 119 15.20 7.31 -16.00
N THR A 120 16.52 7.19 -16.21
CA THR A 120 17.41 6.46 -15.31
C THR A 120 18.33 7.44 -14.58
N TYR A 121 18.88 7.03 -13.44
CA TYR A 121 19.73 7.91 -12.64
C TYR A 121 20.76 7.16 -11.78
N ASP A 122 21.91 7.81 -11.57
CA ASP A 122 22.97 7.39 -10.65
C ASP A 122 23.63 8.63 -9.99
N ASN A 123 24.78 9.10 -10.48
CA ASN A 123 25.27 10.45 -10.20
C ASN A 123 24.76 11.49 -11.21
N SER A 124 24.18 11.04 -12.32
CA SER A 124 23.66 11.88 -13.41
C SER A 124 22.20 11.52 -13.70
N VAL A 125 21.47 12.41 -14.36
CA VAL A 125 20.10 12.16 -14.84
C VAL A 125 20.14 11.80 -16.32
N HIS A 126 19.56 10.65 -16.68
CA HIS A 126 19.51 10.15 -18.05
C HIS A 126 18.08 10.22 -18.57
N TYR A 127 17.84 11.10 -19.54
CA TYR A 127 16.57 11.19 -20.26
C TYR A 127 16.59 10.30 -21.50
N TYR A 128 15.44 9.74 -21.89
CA TYR A 128 15.31 8.91 -23.09
C TYR A 128 14.29 9.50 -24.06
N VAL A 129 14.79 9.90 -25.24
CA VAL A 129 13.97 10.27 -26.40
C VAL A 129 13.56 8.99 -27.11
N LEU A 130 12.25 8.76 -27.21
CA LEU A 130 11.63 7.48 -27.58
C LEU A 130 10.65 7.63 -28.75
N ARG A 131 11.00 8.43 -29.76
CA ARG A 131 10.15 8.74 -30.92
C ARG A 131 9.74 7.48 -31.69
N GLY A 132 8.45 7.35 -31.99
CA GLY A 132 7.91 6.29 -32.85
C GLY A 132 8.64 6.16 -34.20
N GLY A 133 8.84 4.92 -34.66
CA GLY A 133 9.57 4.61 -35.89
C GLY A 133 11.10 4.82 -35.84
N SER A 134 11.67 5.23 -34.71
CA SER A 134 13.13 5.27 -34.53
C SER A 134 13.72 3.87 -34.32
N SER A 135 14.98 3.67 -34.72
CA SER A 135 15.67 2.37 -34.64
C SER A 135 16.18 2.01 -33.24
N GLY A 136 16.00 2.89 -32.25
CA GLY A 136 16.50 2.71 -30.88
C GLY A 136 16.43 4.02 -30.07
N PRO A 137 16.52 3.92 -28.74
CA PRO A 137 16.43 5.08 -27.84
C PRO A 137 17.61 6.04 -27.99
N GLN A 138 17.36 7.35 -27.97
CA GLN A 138 18.41 8.35 -27.80
C GLN A 138 18.49 8.77 -26.33
N MET A 139 19.60 8.43 -25.67
CA MET A 139 19.89 8.83 -24.29
C MET A 139 20.53 10.22 -24.23
N LEU A 140 20.03 11.09 -23.36
CA LEU A 140 20.54 12.44 -23.12
C LEU A 140 20.93 12.57 -21.63
N VAL A 141 22.22 12.78 -21.38
CA VAL A 141 22.81 12.82 -20.03
C VAL A 141 22.89 14.26 -19.51
N VAL A 142 22.37 14.51 -18.31
CA VAL A 142 22.51 15.79 -17.59
C VAL A 142 23.17 15.53 -16.25
N SER A 143 24.43 15.96 -16.12
CA SER A 143 25.26 15.83 -14.91
C SER A 143 25.34 17.11 -14.08
N ASP A 144 24.88 18.27 -14.59
CA ASP A 144 24.62 19.45 -13.75
C ASP A 144 23.30 19.27 -13.00
N LEU A 145 23.40 18.75 -11.78
CA LEU A 145 22.27 18.53 -10.88
C LEU A 145 21.78 19.82 -10.21
N ALA A 146 22.53 20.93 -10.28
CA ALA A 146 22.14 22.21 -9.70
C ALA A 146 21.26 23.00 -10.67
N ASN A 147 21.59 22.97 -11.97
CA ASN A 147 20.88 23.69 -13.04
C ASN A 147 20.11 22.73 -13.96
N LEU A 148 19.37 21.78 -13.37
CA LEU A 148 18.58 20.78 -14.11
C LEU A 148 17.65 21.43 -15.15
N PHE A 149 17.89 21.09 -16.41
CA PHE A 149 17.03 21.41 -17.54
C PHE A 149 16.53 20.13 -18.21
N VAL A 150 15.47 20.26 -19.01
CA VAL A 150 14.95 19.18 -19.85
C VAL A 150 15.61 19.30 -21.22
N PRO A 151 16.44 18.33 -21.66
CA PRO A 151 17.31 18.50 -22.84
C PRO A 151 16.59 18.35 -24.18
N ALA A 152 15.41 17.72 -24.20
CA ALA A 152 14.50 17.68 -25.33
C ALA A 152 13.08 17.94 -24.83
N PRO A 153 12.37 18.99 -25.28
CA PRO A 153 11.02 19.30 -24.80
C PRO A 153 9.94 18.34 -25.35
N GLU A 154 10.27 17.63 -26.44
CA GLU A 154 9.42 16.68 -27.14
C GLU A 154 9.98 15.24 -26.99
N ASP A 155 9.17 14.22 -27.29
CA ASP A 155 9.55 12.79 -27.31
C ASP A 155 10.11 12.17 -26.01
N LEU A 156 10.04 12.86 -24.87
CA LEU A 156 10.36 12.31 -23.52
C LEU A 156 9.15 11.72 -22.79
N PHE A 157 7.93 12.01 -23.25
CA PHE A 157 6.68 11.45 -22.74
C PHE A 157 5.80 11.10 -23.93
N VAL A 158 5.92 9.87 -24.41
CA VAL A 158 5.43 9.45 -25.73
C VAL A 158 4.15 8.63 -25.63
N ASN A 159 3.38 8.58 -26.71
CA ASN A 159 2.30 7.61 -26.84
C ASN A 159 2.90 6.19 -26.97
N LEU A 160 2.40 5.26 -26.15
CA LEU A 160 2.83 3.87 -26.12
C LEU A 160 2.43 3.10 -27.39
N ALA A 161 1.33 3.46 -28.07
CA ALA A 161 0.94 2.83 -29.32
C ALA A 161 1.95 3.19 -30.43
N ASP A 162 2.19 4.49 -30.65
CA ASP A 162 3.10 5.01 -31.67
C ASP A 162 4.58 4.61 -31.44
N SER A 163 4.96 4.43 -30.17
CA SER A 163 6.36 4.24 -29.75
C SER A 163 6.66 2.84 -29.22
N ARG A 164 5.75 1.87 -29.44
CA ARG A 164 5.81 0.55 -28.80
C ARG A 164 7.15 -0.16 -29.00
N ASP A 165 7.61 -0.23 -30.25
CA ASP A 165 8.80 -1.00 -30.63
C ASP A 165 10.09 -0.40 -30.03
N VAL A 166 10.24 0.94 -30.06
CA VAL A 166 11.41 1.60 -29.46
C VAL A 166 11.39 1.51 -27.92
N VAL A 167 10.22 1.56 -27.28
CA VAL A 167 10.09 1.34 -25.83
C VAL A 167 10.43 -0.10 -25.45
N HIS A 168 9.97 -1.09 -26.23
CA HIS A 168 10.33 -2.50 -26.02
C HIS A 168 11.85 -2.73 -26.21
N ASN A 169 12.43 -2.24 -27.31
CA ASN A 169 13.87 -2.34 -27.60
C ASN A 169 14.73 -1.65 -26.53
N PHE A 170 14.29 -0.49 -26.03
CA PHE A 170 14.93 0.20 -24.91
C PHE A 170 14.97 -0.69 -23.67
N LEU A 171 13.82 -1.22 -23.25
CA LEU A 171 13.71 -2.06 -22.06
C LEU A 171 14.55 -3.35 -22.17
N ASP A 172 14.63 -3.96 -23.36
CA ASP A 172 15.52 -5.10 -23.58
C ASP A 172 17.01 -4.73 -23.47
N SER A 173 17.41 -3.56 -23.97
CA SER A 173 18.80 -3.08 -23.92
C SER A 173 19.24 -2.53 -22.56
N LEU A 174 18.31 -2.05 -21.73
CA LEU A 174 18.57 -1.29 -20.51
C LEU A 174 19.52 -1.99 -19.52
N PRO A 175 19.43 -3.31 -19.24
CA PRO A 175 20.36 -3.98 -18.34
C PRO A 175 21.80 -4.02 -18.89
N ASP A 176 21.95 -4.25 -20.19
CA ASP A 176 23.26 -4.31 -20.85
C ASP A 176 23.94 -2.93 -20.91
N MET A 177 23.16 -1.85 -21.12
CA MET A 177 23.64 -0.46 -21.11
C MET A 177 24.40 -0.11 -19.82
N PHE A 178 23.93 -0.59 -18.66
CA PHE A 178 24.51 -0.30 -17.35
C PHE A 178 25.24 -1.50 -16.71
N SER A 179 25.39 -2.62 -17.44
CA SER A 179 26.05 -3.87 -16.99
C SER A 179 27.45 -3.70 -16.38
N LYS A 180 28.15 -2.61 -16.72
CA LYS A 180 29.49 -2.26 -16.23
C LYS A 180 29.53 -1.02 -15.34
N ASN A 181 28.38 -0.46 -14.95
CA ASN A 181 28.35 0.75 -14.13
C ASN A 181 29.00 0.50 -12.76
N GLN A 182 29.77 1.47 -12.28
CA GLN A 182 30.46 1.45 -10.97
C GLN A 182 30.10 2.66 -10.10
N VAL A 183 29.25 3.57 -10.58
CA VAL A 183 28.76 4.71 -9.81
C VAL A 183 27.94 4.20 -8.62
N ARG A 184 28.31 4.65 -7.41
CA ARG A 184 27.63 4.27 -6.15
C ARG A 184 26.59 5.29 -5.70
N ASP A 185 26.62 6.47 -6.30
CA ASP A 185 25.79 7.59 -5.91
C ASP A 185 24.37 7.49 -6.47
N SER A 186 23.45 8.18 -5.82
CA SER A 186 22.03 8.22 -6.12
C SER A 186 21.52 9.66 -6.03
N CYS A 187 21.29 10.27 -7.19
CA CYS A 187 20.73 11.61 -7.36
C CYS A 187 19.19 11.59 -7.49
N LEU A 188 18.50 10.88 -6.59
CA LEU A 188 17.05 10.71 -6.63
C LEU A 188 16.28 12.03 -6.69
N GLY A 189 16.63 13.02 -5.85
CA GLY A 189 15.92 14.29 -5.84
C GLY A 189 15.99 15.04 -7.18
N PRO A 190 17.19 15.18 -7.79
CA PRO A 190 17.35 15.60 -9.17
C PRO A 190 16.52 14.80 -10.20
N ALA A 191 16.53 13.47 -10.13
CA ALA A 191 15.76 12.61 -11.04
C ALA A 191 14.23 12.81 -10.89
N LEU A 192 13.74 12.98 -9.65
CA LEU A 192 12.35 13.30 -9.35
C LEU A 192 11.96 14.70 -9.89
N LYS A 193 12.82 15.72 -9.74
CA LYS A 193 12.60 17.07 -10.32
C LYS A 193 12.52 17.02 -11.85
N ALA A 194 13.38 16.23 -12.49
CA ALA A 194 13.39 16.02 -13.93
C ALA A 194 12.08 15.32 -14.39
N ALA A 195 11.73 14.19 -13.78
CA ALA A 195 10.52 13.44 -14.06
C ALA A 195 9.24 14.27 -13.85
N PHE A 196 9.19 15.05 -12.77
CA PHE A 196 8.12 16.03 -12.52
C PHE A 196 8.03 17.09 -13.60
N THR A 197 9.17 17.64 -14.04
CA THR A 197 9.17 18.72 -15.03
C THR A 197 8.64 18.28 -16.39
N VAL A 198 8.89 17.03 -16.78
CA VAL A 198 8.31 16.41 -17.98
C VAL A 198 6.82 16.05 -17.78
N SER A 199 6.46 15.43 -16.65
CA SER A 199 5.12 14.84 -16.46
C SER A 199 4.03 15.78 -15.94
N LYS A 200 4.37 16.88 -15.24
CA LYS A 200 3.43 17.77 -14.51
C LYS A 200 2.28 18.37 -15.33
N GLN A 201 2.41 18.47 -16.66
CA GLN A 201 1.33 18.98 -17.51
C GLN A 201 0.24 17.94 -17.76
N VAL A 202 0.55 16.65 -17.68
CA VAL A 202 -0.42 15.55 -17.81
C VAL A 202 -0.82 15.03 -16.42
N GLY A 203 0.15 14.81 -15.55
CA GLY A 203 -0.04 14.08 -14.28
C GLY A 203 0.15 12.58 -14.48
N GLY A 204 -0.57 11.77 -13.70
CA GLY A 204 -0.58 10.31 -13.82
C GLY A 204 0.27 9.61 -12.75
N LYS A 205 0.76 8.41 -13.08
CA LYS A 205 1.53 7.56 -12.17
C LYS A 205 3.03 7.69 -12.42
N MET A 206 3.81 7.87 -11.36
CA MET A 206 5.26 7.74 -11.36
C MET A 206 5.66 6.48 -10.58
N CYS A 207 6.38 5.56 -11.22
CA CYS A 207 6.96 4.39 -10.58
C CYS A 207 8.47 4.63 -10.39
N VAL A 208 8.90 4.66 -9.13
CA VAL A 208 10.28 4.98 -8.74
C VAL A 208 10.94 3.72 -8.18
N PHE A 209 12.09 3.35 -8.73
CA PHE A 209 12.87 2.19 -8.31
C PHE A 209 14.18 2.67 -7.71
N GLN A 210 14.46 2.31 -6.45
CA GLN A 210 15.65 2.75 -5.72
C GLN A 210 16.30 1.60 -4.96
N SER A 211 17.60 1.39 -5.17
CA SER A 211 18.43 0.45 -4.41
C SER A 211 19.32 1.19 -3.40
N ALA A 212 20.08 2.20 -3.86
CA ALA A 212 21.00 2.96 -3.02
C ALA A 212 20.31 4.10 -2.24
N MET A 213 20.80 4.43 -1.04
CA MET A 213 20.31 5.59 -0.28
C MET A 213 20.67 6.90 -1.02
N PRO A 214 19.71 7.81 -1.27
CA PRO A 214 19.97 9.10 -1.94
C PRO A 214 21.04 9.93 -1.24
N ASN A 215 22.17 10.13 -1.92
CA ASN A 215 23.37 10.75 -1.35
C ASN A 215 23.88 11.96 -2.15
N LEU A 216 23.22 12.34 -3.26
CA LEU A 216 23.67 13.42 -4.14
C LEU A 216 22.53 14.38 -4.55
N GLY A 217 22.79 15.69 -4.49
CA GLY A 217 21.86 16.75 -4.90
C GLY A 217 20.72 17.03 -3.91
N ASP A 218 19.59 17.51 -4.44
CA ASP A 218 18.33 17.66 -3.70
C ASP A 218 17.89 16.35 -3.03
N GLY A 219 17.17 16.46 -1.90
CA GLY A 219 16.63 15.28 -1.22
C GLY A 219 17.69 14.35 -0.62
N THR A 220 18.95 14.77 -0.53
CA THR A 220 20.02 14.04 0.16
C THR A 220 19.58 13.53 1.54
N LEU A 221 19.88 12.27 1.83
CA LEU A 221 19.62 11.60 3.10
C LEU A 221 20.95 11.32 3.82
N GLN A 222 20.89 11.32 5.14
CA GLN A 222 22.05 11.07 6.01
C GLN A 222 21.85 9.75 6.72
N PHE A 223 22.92 8.95 6.84
CA PHE A 223 22.87 7.70 7.58
C PHE A 223 22.56 8.00 9.06
N ARG A 224 21.38 7.59 9.51
CA ARG A 224 20.82 7.95 10.82
C ARG A 224 20.23 6.76 11.58
N GLU A 225 20.47 5.54 11.11
CA GLU A 225 20.22 4.35 11.89
C GLU A 225 21.08 4.38 13.16
N ASN A 226 20.45 4.13 14.31
CA ASN A 226 21.13 4.15 15.60
C ASN A 226 20.51 3.08 16.53
N PRO A 227 21.16 1.91 16.67
CA PRO A 227 20.68 0.83 17.54
C PRO A 227 20.49 1.20 19.01
N ARG A 228 21.05 2.34 19.49
CA ARG A 228 20.91 2.79 20.88
C ARG A 228 19.54 3.42 21.18
N ILE A 229 18.81 3.89 20.18
CA ILE A 229 17.46 4.46 20.34
C ILE A 229 16.34 3.51 19.91
N MET A 230 16.67 2.36 19.32
CA MET A 230 15.68 1.32 19.01
C MET A 230 15.12 0.72 20.31
N GLY A 231 13.80 0.54 20.37
CA GLY A 231 13.10 0.07 21.57
C GLY A 231 13.00 1.10 22.70
N THR A 232 13.43 2.37 22.48
CA THR A 232 13.31 3.44 23.47
C THR A 232 12.21 4.44 23.11
N GLN A 233 11.92 5.39 24.01
CA GLN A 233 11.00 6.50 23.71
C GLN A 233 11.51 7.43 22.58
N GLU A 234 12.77 7.33 22.16
CA GLU A 234 13.35 8.14 21.09
C GLU A 234 13.24 7.49 19.70
N GLU A 235 12.83 6.22 19.60
CA GLU A 235 12.77 5.49 18.33
C GLU A 235 11.91 6.19 17.26
N TYR A 236 10.88 6.95 17.67
CA TYR A 236 10.04 7.69 16.71
C TYR A 236 10.83 8.68 15.84
N GLN A 237 12.02 9.13 16.27
CA GLN A 237 12.86 10.06 15.51
C GLN A 237 13.35 9.45 14.18
N ILE A 238 13.71 8.16 14.18
CA ILE A 238 14.11 7.44 12.95
C ILE A 238 12.90 6.97 12.12
N LEU A 239 11.72 6.87 12.72
CA LEU A 239 10.46 6.50 12.04
C LEU A 239 9.71 7.69 11.42
N ARG A 240 10.11 8.93 11.75
CA ARG A 240 9.73 10.18 11.05
C ARG A 240 10.72 10.47 9.91
N PRO A 241 10.32 11.20 8.84
CA PRO A 241 11.24 11.63 7.78
C PRO A 241 12.39 12.47 8.34
N GLY A 242 13.63 12.15 7.95
CA GLY A 242 14.84 12.90 8.29
C GLY A 242 15.04 14.14 7.41
N ASN A 243 14.55 14.10 6.17
CA ASN A 243 14.56 15.25 5.25
C ASN A 243 13.13 15.61 4.82
N MET A 244 12.70 16.84 5.11
CA MET A 244 11.35 17.34 4.81
C MET A 244 11.11 17.57 3.31
N TRP A 245 12.18 17.66 2.50
CA TRP A 245 12.13 17.83 1.06
C TRP A 245 11.20 16.82 0.36
N TYR A 246 11.19 15.56 0.79
CA TYR A 246 10.32 14.50 0.25
C TYR A 246 8.85 14.79 0.48
N LYS A 247 8.49 15.26 1.67
CA LYS A 247 7.11 15.65 2.01
C LYS A 247 6.66 16.81 1.13
N ASP A 248 7.48 17.85 0.99
CA ASP A 248 7.06 19.07 0.31
C ASP A 248 7.01 18.85 -1.21
N THR A 249 7.96 18.09 -1.77
CA THR A 249 7.91 17.57 -3.16
C THR A 249 6.65 16.75 -3.41
N ALA A 250 6.27 15.86 -2.49
CA ALA A 250 5.04 15.07 -2.60
C ALA A 250 3.76 15.94 -2.61
N LEU A 251 3.77 17.10 -1.94
CA LEU A 251 2.66 18.06 -2.01
C LEU A 251 2.61 18.79 -3.35
N GLU A 252 3.73 19.02 -4.03
CA GLU A 252 3.76 19.57 -5.40
C GLU A 252 3.30 18.55 -6.43
N PHE A 253 3.77 17.31 -6.33
CA PHE A 253 3.32 16.19 -7.18
C PHE A 253 1.82 15.97 -7.02
N SER A 254 1.32 15.96 -5.77
CA SER A 254 -0.11 15.85 -5.46
C SER A 254 -0.94 17.00 -6.06
N LYS A 255 -0.42 18.24 -6.12
CA LYS A 255 -1.08 19.37 -6.83
C LYS A 255 -1.16 19.13 -8.34
N ALA A 256 -0.07 18.66 -8.94
CA ALA A 256 0.07 18.34 -10.37
C ALA A 256 -0.63 17.03 -10.80
N GLN A 257 -1.41 16.39 -9.91
CA GLN A 257 -2.08 15.11 -10.18
C GLN A 257 -1.10 13.97 -10.51
N ILE A 258 0.09 13.99 -9.90
CA ILE A 258 1.07 12.89 -9.96
C ILE A 258 0.95 12.02 -8.70
N CYS A 259 0.74 10.73 -8.91
CA CYS A 259 0.86 9.66 -7.91
C CYS A 259 2.27 9.07 -7.94
N VAL A 260 2.87 8.74 -6.80
CA VAL A 260 4.18 8.07 -6.72
C VAL A 260 4.03 6.69 -6.07
N ASP A 261 4.32 5.62 -6.82
CA ASP A 261 4.55 4.28 -6.28
C ASP A 261 6.07 4.05 -6.13
N MET A 262 6.54 3.79 -4.91
CA MET A 262 7.96 3.58 -4.59
C MET A 262 8.28 2.09 -4.45
N PHE A 263 9.34 1.63 -5.13
CA PHE A 263 9.90 0.29 -5.03
C PHE A 263 11.34 0.37 -4.52
N LEU A 264 11.58 -0.08 -3.28
CA LEU A 264 12.88 -0.04 -2.64
C LEU A 264 13.56 -1.42 -2.65
N PHE A 265 14.87 -1.44 -2.89
CA PHE A 265 15.71 -2.65 -2.90
C PHE A 265 16.91 -2.49 -1.94
N PRO A 266 16.65 -2.24 -0.63
CA PRO A 266 17.71 -1.93 0.33
C PRO A 266 18.57 -3.16 0.64
N PHE A 267 19.87 -3.07 0.38
CA PHE A 267 20.85 -4.01 0.95
C PHE A 267 21.26 -3.60 2.39
N HIS A 268 21.18 -2.31 2.70
CA HIS A 268 21.39 -1.68 4.00
C HIS A 268 20.31 -0.61 4.24
N TYR A 269 20.29 0.01 5.43
CA TYR A 269 19.39 1.13 5.77
C TYR A 269 19.33 2.21 4.67
N ILE A 270 18.12 2.56 4.25
CA ILE A 270 17.84 3.44 3.10
C ILE A 270 17.00 4.68 3.49
N ASP A 271 16.60 4.78 4.75
CA ASP A 271 15.64 5.77 5.26
C ASP A 271 14.30 5.77 4.51
N ALA A 272 13.62 4.62 4.58
CA ALA A 272 12.26 4.46 4.10
C ALA A 272 11.26 5.42 4.78
N ALA A 273 11.58 5.95 5.96
CA ALA A 273 10.75 6.96 6.65
C ALA A 273 10.72 8.31 5.92
N SER A 274 11.83 8.71 5.29
CA SER A 274 11.89 9.87 4.39
C SER A 274 11.25 9.55 3.04
N LEU A 275 11.66 8.46 2.40
CA LEU A 275 11.18 8.07 1.06
C LEU A 275 9.66 7.80 1.02
N GLY A 276 9.11 7.25 2.10
CA GLY A 276 7.69 6.90 2.24
C GLY A 276 6.73 8.10 2.26
N GLU A 277 7.20 9.33 2.45
CA GLU A 277 6.33 10.52 2.40
C GLU A 277 5.84 10.83 0.98
N LEU A 278 6.56 10.38 -0.07
CA LEU A 278 6.13 10.47 -1.48
C LEU A 278 4.82 9.71 -1.74
N PRO A 279 4.75 8.36 -1.61
CA PRO A 279 3.52 7.61 -1.83
C PRO A 279 2.40 8.00 -0.85
N ARG A 280 2.76 8.23 0.43
CA ARG A 280 1.81 8.59 1.48
C ARG A 280 0.97 9.83 1.15
N ARG A 281 1.54 10.83 0.49
CA ARG A 281 0.88 12.12 0.19
C ARG A 281 0.32 12.22 -1.23
N THR A 282 0.77 11.33 -2.11
CA THR A 282 0.35 11.26 -3.52
C THR A 282 -0.62 10.08 -3.80
N ALA A 283 -1.09 9.40 -2.74
CA ALA A 283 -2.01 8.26 -2.76
C ALA A 283 -1.46 6.97 -3.41
N GLY A 284 -0.15 6.88 -3.63
CA GLY A 284 0.53 5.66 -4.07
C GLY A 284 0.92 4.72 -2.93
N GLN A 285 1.80 3.76 -3.20
CA GLN A 285 2.20 2.69 -2.28
C GLN A 285 3.73 2.59 -2.10
N LEU A 286 4.14 1.93 -1.02
CA LEU A 286 5.54 1.60 -0.74
C LEU A 286 5.74 0.08 -0.78
N TYR A 287 6.56 -0.35 -1.71
CA TYR A 287 7.09 -1.71 -1.83
C TYR A 287 8.57 -1.68 -1.40
N SER A 288 9.02 -2.72 -0.70
CA SER A 288 10.42 -2.85 -0.29
C SER A 288 10.80 -4.32 -0.25
N TYR A 289 12.00 -4.61 -0.77
CA TYR A 289 12.57 -5.95 -0.89
C TYR A 289 13.98 -5.95 -0.26
N PRO A 290 14.08 -6.11 1.07
CA PRO A 290 15.38 -6.14 1.75
C PRO A 290 16.26 -7.28 1.24
N SER A 291 17.53 -7.00 0.97
CA SER A 291 18.52 -7.97 0.47
C SER A 291 18.06 -8.74 -0.79
N PHE A 292 17.35 -8.05 -1.70
CA PHE A 292 16.76 -8.62 -2.91
C PHE A 292 17.71 -9.52 -3.72
N ASP A 293 17.25 -10.73 -4.02
CA ASP A 293 17.82 -11.60 -5.05
C ASP A 293 16.87 -11.72 -6.26
N ALA A 294 17.42 -11.50 -7.46
CA ALA A 294 16.69 -11.55 -8.73
C ALA A 294 16.08 -12.92 -9.07
N THR A 295 16.49 -14.00 -8.39
CA THR A 295 15.98 -15.37 -8.57
C THR A 295 14.78 -15.67 -7.68
N THR A 296 14.87 -15.38 -6.38
CA THR A 296 13.88 -15.75 -5.36
C THR A 296 12.89 -14.62 -5.02
N ASP A 297 13.29 -13.35 -5.13
CA ASP A 297 12.42 -12.18 -4.90
C ASP A 297 11.91 -11.56 -6.21
N GLY A 298 12.68 -11.69 -7.30
CA GLY A 298 12.30 -11.26 -8.64
C GLY A 298 10.85 -11.56 -9.03
N PRO A 299 10.35 -12.80 -8.88
CA PRO A 299 8.95 -13.14 -9.20
C PRO A 299 7.90 -12.44 -8.32
N LYS A 300 8.21 -12.12 -7.05
CA LYS A 300 7.33 -11.35 -6.16
C LYS A 300 7.25 -9.89 -6.62
N PHE A 301 8.42 -9.28 -6.87
CA PHE A 301 8.52 -7.91 -7.37
C PHE A 301 7.84 -7.72 -8.73
N VAL A 302 8.14 -8.57 -9.74
CA VAL A 302 7.54 -8.48 -11.08
C VAL A 302 6.02 -8.60 -11.01
N SER A 303 5.49 -9.46 -10.13
CA SER A 303 4.04 -9.58 -9.89
C SER A 303 3.44 -8.32 -9.23
N GLU A 304 4.06 -7.79 -8.17
CA GLU A 304 3.59 -6.57 -7.50
C GLU A 304 3.68 -5.33 -8.41
N LEU A 305 4.72 -5.20 -9.25
CA LEU A 305 4.84 -4.15 -10.26
C LEU A 305 3.77 -4.30 -11.37
N ARG A 306 3.60 -5.50 -11.95
CA ARG A 306 2.56 -5.75 -12.96
C ARG A 306 1.18 -5.40 -12.39
N ARG A 307 0.85 -5.84 -11.17
CA ARG A 307 -0.40 -5.44 -10.48
C ARG A 307 -0.51 -3.94 -10.29
N THR A 308 0.58 -3.26 -9.96
CA THR A 308 0.62 -1.80 -9.75
C THR A 308 0.32 -1.01 -11.03
N LEU A 309 0.69 -1.55 -12.19
CA LEU A 309 0.48 -0.95 -13.51
C LEU A 309 -0.91 -1.23 -14.10
N THR A 310 -1.40 -2.47 -13.98
CA THR A 310 -2.60 -2.96 -14.71
C THR A 310 -3.91 -2.93 -13.91
N ARG A 311 -3.89 -2.57 -12.62
CA ARG A 311 -5.10 -2.46 -11.78
C ARG A 311 -5.99 -1.29 -12.20
N GLU A 312 -7.32 -1.45 -12.06
CA GLU A 312 -8.29 -0.36 -12.27
C GLU A 312 -7.85 0.88 -11.49
N THR A 313 -7.66 1.97 -12.23
CA THR A 313 -7.04 3.20 -11.75
C THR A 313 -7.88 4.39 -12.18
N ALA A 314 -8.37 5.12 -11.19
CA ALA A 314 -9.08 6.38 -11.29
C ALA A 314 -8.06 7.53 -11.18
N PHE A 315 -7.88 8.30 -12.25
CA PHE A 315 -6.89 9.38 -12.35
C PHE A 315 -7.48 10.74 -11.93
N GLU A 316 -6.62 11.68 -11.54
CA GLU A 316 -6.99 13.05 -11.13
C GLU A 316 -8.13 13.07 -10.09
N ALA A 317 -8.11 12.12 -9.15
CA ALA A 317 -9.26 11.82 -8.34
C ALA A 317 -9.33 12.66 -7.05
N VAL A 318 -10.55 12.96 -6.61
CA VAL A 318 -10.81 13.58 -5.30
C VAL A 318 -11.99 12.88 -4.64
N MET A 319 -11.85 12.55 -3.35
CA MET A 319 -12.90 11.93 -2.56
C MET A 319 -13.39 12.86 -1.43
N ARG A 320 -14.70 12.88 -1.20
CA ARG A 320 -15.31 13.57 -0.06
C ARG A 320 -16.37 12.70 0.61
N VAL A 321 -16.23 12.48 1.91
CA VAL A 321 -17.18 11.73 2.75
C VAL A 321 -18.09 12.70 3.48
N ARG A 322 -19.39 12.40 3.56
CA ARG A 322 -20.41 13.16 4.29
C ARG A 322 -21.20 12.21 5.18
N CYS A 323 -21.62 12.67 6.35
CA CYS A 323 -22.49 11.93 7.28
C CYS A 323 -23.70 12.79 7.68
N THR A 324 -24.77 12.16 8.17
CA THR A 324 -25.99 12.83 8.63
C THR A 324 -25.71 13.87 9.74
N LYS A 325 -26.41 15.02 9.71
CA LYS A 325 -26.34 16.08 10.73
C LYS A 325 -26.48 15.51 12.14
N GLY A 326 -25.66 16.00 13.07
CA GLY A 326 -25.49 15.44 14.41
C GLY A 326 -24.29 14.49 14.50
N PHE A 327 -23.73 14.08 13.36
CA PHE A 327 -22.43 13.40 13.24
C PHE A 327 -21.45 14.23 12.39
N LYS A 328 -20.16 14.05 12.65
CA LYS A 328 -19.05 14.54 11.81
C LYS A 328 -18.02 13.44 11.55
N ILE A 329 -17.27 13.56 10.47
CA ILE A 329 -16.04 12.80 10.30
C ILE A 329 -14.95 13.50 11.12
N ASN A 330 -14.35 12.78 12.08
CA ASN A 330 -13.34 13.31 12.99
C ASN A 330 -11.92 13.19 12.42
N HIS A 331 -11.61 12.03 11.82
CA HIS A 331 -10.27 11.70 11.35
C HIS A 331 -10.31 10.80 10.12
N PHE A 332 -9.27 10.81 9.29
CA PHE A 332 -9.12 9.95 8.10
C PHE A 332 -7.78 9.19 8.14
N TYR A 333 -7.76 7.94 7.66
CA TYR A 333 -6.58 7.06 7.61
C TYR A 333 -6.37 6.48 6.20
N GLY A 334 -5.12 6.45 5.73
CA GLY A 334 -4.72 5.96 4.41
C GLY A 334 -3.66 6.87 3.77
N ASN A 335 -3.38 6.66 2.48
CA ASN A 335 -2.46 7.50 1.71
C ASN A 335 -3.27 8.53 0.89
N PHE A 336 -3.11 9.82 1.18
CA PHE A 336 -3.77 10.96 0.54
C PHE A 336 -3.15 12.29 0.98
N HIS A 337 -3.58 13.39 0.36
CA HIS A 337 -3.39 14.74 0.90
C HIS A 337 -4.74 15.45 1.04
N ILE A 338 -5.06 15.98 2.23
CA ILE A 338 -6.27 16.78 2.44
C ILE A 338 -6.07 18.18 1.85
N ARG A 339 -6.91 18.58 0.89
CA ARG A 339 -7.00 19.94 0.36
C ARG A 339 -8.15 20.68 1.05
N GLY A 340 -7.87 21.85 1.63
CA GLY A 340 -8.86 22.57 2.43
C GLY A 340 -9.20 21.82 3.73
N THR A 341 -10.48 21.63 4.01
CA THR A 341 -10.98 21.02 5.25
C THR A 341 -11.14 19.50 5.21
N ASP A 342 -11.71 18.97 4.13
CA ASP A 342 -12.31 17.62 4.11
C ASP A 342 -12.34 16.98 2.71
N LEU A 343 -11.58 17.53 1.75
CA LEU A 343 -11.44 16.96 0.40
C LEU A 343 -10.13 16.17 0.32
N LEU A 344 -10.22 14.85 0.19
CA LEU A 344 -9.04 14.00 -0.02
C LEU A 344 -8.62 14.11 -1.49
N ALA A 345 -7.40 14.58 -1.74
CA ALA A 345 -6.77 14.52 -3.06
C ALA A 345 -6.07 13.18 -3.24
N LEU A 346 -6.43 12.50 -4.33
CA LEU A 346 -6.03 11.15 -4.70
C LEU A 346 -5.56 11.20 -6.17
N PRO A 347 -4.33 11.71 -6.45
CA PRO A 347 -3.80 11.84 -7.82
C PRO A 347 -4.07 10.62 -8.69
N ASN A 348 -3.86 9.43 -8.12
CA ASN A 348 -4.52 8.20 -8.53
C ASN A 348 -5.28 7.61 -7.32
N CYS A 349 -6.43 6.99 -7.58
CA CYS A 349 -7.10 6.06 -6.68
C CYS A 349 -7.23 4.72 -7.42
N THR A 350 -7.09 3.58 -6.74
CA THR A 350 -7.05 2.26 -7.39
C THR A 350 -8.06 1.31 -6.76
N SER A 351 -8.34 0.16 -7.39
CA SER A 351 -9.12 -0.93 -6.78
C SER A 351 -8.60 -1.37 -5.40
N ASP A 352 -7.33 -1.11 -5.10
CA ASP A 352 -6.63 -1.54 -3.89
C ASP A 352 -6.49 -0.39 -2.87
N SER A 353 -7.06 0.79 -3.15
CA SER A 353 -6.93 1.99 -2.32
C SER A 353 -7.95 2.00 -1.17
N VAL A 354 -7.48 1.73 0.05
CA VAL A 354 -8.32 1.66 1.25
C VAL A 354 -8.21 2.94 2.08
N PHE A 355 -9.38 3.46 2.50
CA PHE A 355 -9.50 4.61 3.39
C PHE A 355 -10.30 4.23 4.63
N GLY A 356 -9.76 4.52 5.83
CA GLY A 356 -10.50 4.46 7.09
C GLY A 356 -10.89 5.85 7.55
N PHE A 357 -11.90 5.96 8.41
CA PHE A 357 -12.25 7.22 9.07
C PHE A 357 -12.97 6.99 10.40
N GLU A 358 -12.82 7.92 11.35
CA GLU A 358 -13.60 7.94 12.59
C GLU A 358 -14.82 8.87 12.43
N ILE A 359 -15.98 8.42 12.89
CA ILE A 359 -17.19 9.25 13.03
C ILE A 359 -17.34 9.63 14.50
N GLN A 360 -17.68 10.89 14.78
CA GLN A 360 -17.99 11.39 16.12
C GLN A 360 -19.37 12.06 16.12
N HIS A 361 -20.06 12.06 17.27
CA HIS A 361 -21.19 12.95 17.48
C HIS A 361 -20.71 14.41 17.43
N ASP A 362 -21.48 15.26 16.75
CA ASP A 362 -21.29 16.71 16.64
C ASP A 362 -22.33 17.49 17.47
N GLU A 363 -23.43 16.82 17.84
CA GLU A 363 -24.49 17.34 18.72
C GLU A 363 -24.66 16.40 19.92
N HIS A 364 -24.91 16.93 21.12
CA HIS A 364 -25.01 16.13 22.36
C HIS A 364 -26.09 15.04 22.31
N ASN A 365 -27.23 15.34 21.68
CA ASN A 365 -28.37 14.43 21.55
C ASN A 365 -28.61 14.14 20.06
N VAL A 366 -28.24 12.94 19.61
CA VAL A 366 -28.46 12.49 18.23
C VAL A 366 -29.88 11.91 18.12
N ASN A 367 -30.84 12.73 17.70
CA ASN A 367 -32.25 12.34 17.59
C ASN A 367 -32.59 11.61 16.28
N ASN A 368 -31.60 11.22 15.46
CA ASN A 368 -31.82 10.50 14.21
C ASN A 368 -31.83 9.00 14.47
N SER A 369 -32.84 8.27 13.99
CA SER A 369 -32.87 6.79 14.01
C SER A 369 -31.92 6.13 12.99
N VAL A 370 -31.38 6.91 12.05
CA VAL A 370 -30.50 6.43 10.98
C VAL A 370 -29.33 7.40 10.78
N LEU A 371 -28.12 6.85 10.75
CA LEU A 371 -26.91 7.50 10.26
C LEU A 371 -26.74 7.10 8.79
N THR A 372 -26.83 8.05 7.86
CA THR A 372 -26.34 7.83 6.49
C THR A 372 -24.93 8.38 6.35
N VAL A 373 -24.04 7.59 5.76
CA VAL A 373 -22.72 8.02 5.26
C VAL A 373 -22.75 7.95 3.74
N GLN A 374 -22.28 8.99 3.05
CA GLN A 374 -22.07 9.00 1.62
C GLN A 374 -20.64 9.40 1.28
N SER A 375 -19.88 8.52 0.62
CA SER A 375 -18.65 8.88 -0.07
C SER A 375 -18.95 9.21 -1.54
N ALA A 376 -18.21 10.16 -2.09
CA ALA A 376 -18.23 10.45 -3.52
C ALA A 376 -16.80 10.67 -4.02
N LEU A 377 -16.41 9.88 -5.02
CA LEU A 377 -15.14 9.92 -5.72
C LEU A 377 -15.36 10.53 -7.11
N LEU A 378 -14.91 11.76 -7.32
CA LEU A 378 -14.85 12.40 -8.65
C LEU A 378 -13.49 12.05 -9.28
N TYR A 379 -13.48 11.49 -10.48
CA TYR A 379 -12.26 11.01 -11.12
C TYR A 379 -12.31 11.03 -12.66
N THR A 380 -11.15 10.79 -13.29
CA THR A 380 -10.97 10.55 -14.73
C THR A 380 -10.73 9.06 -14.94
N SER A 381 -11.58 8.37 -15.73
CA SER A 381 -11.38 6.96 -16.09
C SER A 381 -10.21 6.80 -17.08
N SER A 382 -9.75 5.56 -17.28
CA SER A 382 -8.72 5.25 -18.28
C SER A 382 -9.14 5.60 -19.72
N GLU A 383 -10.43 5.45 -20.03
CA GLU A 383 -11.07 5.92 -21.27
C GLU A 383 -11.04 7.46 -21.43
N GLY A 384 -10.64 8.18 -20.38
CA GLY A 384 -10.66 9.64 -20.30
C GLY A 384 -12.07 10.23 -20.21
N GLN A 385 -12.98 9.56 -19.52
CA GLN A 385 -14.28 10.14 -19.14
C GLN A 385 -14.18 10.67 -17.69
N ARG A 386 -14.70 11.87 -17.42
CA ARG A 386 -14.86 12.34 -16.04
C ARG A 386 -16.11 11.69 -15.45
N ARG A 387 -15.96 10.95 -14.35
CA ARG A 387 -17.03 10.18 -13.69
C ARG A 387 -17.09 10.47 -12.18
N ILE A 388 -18.23 10.16 -11.57
CA ILE A 388 -18.47 10.31 -10.12
C ILE A 388 -19.00 8.99 -9.58
N ARG A 389 -18.16 8.21 -8.88
CA ARG A 389 -18.60 7.00 -8.15
C ARG A 389 -19.08 7.40 -6.76
N VAL A 390 -20.30 7.02 -6.39
CA VAL A 390 -20.97 7.40 -5.14
C VAL A 390 -21.40 6.14 -4.40
N HIS A 391 -20.99 6.00 -3.14
CA HIS A 391 -21.41 4.92 -2.25
C HIS A 391 -22.20 5.56 -1.11
N THR A 392 -23.41 5.08 -0.85
CA THR A 392 -24.28 5.57 0.23
C THR A 392 -24.69 4.40 1.13
N GLN A 393 -24.30 4.44 2.40
CA GLN A 393 -24.64 3.42 3.39
C GLN A 393 -25.51 4.03 4.49
N ALA A 394 -26.62 3.37 4.83
CA ALA A 394 -27.44 3.68 5.98
C ALA A 394 -27.17 2.67 7.11
N LEU A 395 -27.05 3.16 8.34
CA LEU A 395 -26.83 2.40 9.56
C LEU A 395 -27.90 2.79 10.59
N ALA A 396 -28.44 1.81 11.31
CA ALA A 396 -29.35 2.07 12.42
C ALA A 396 -28.63 2.77 13.58
N VAL A 397 -29.32 3.66 14.27
CA VAL A 397 -28.85 4.31 15.51
C VAL A 397 -29.67 3.76 16.66
N SER A 398 -29.01 3.19 17.67
CA SER A 398 -29.65 2.71 18.89
C SER A 398 -29.19 3.48 20.11
N ASN A 399 -30.10 3.59 21.09
CA ASN A 399 -29.80 4.06 22.45
C ASN A 399 -29.44 2.90 23.40
N SER A 400 -29.49 1.65 22.93
CA SER A 400 -29.13 0.45 23.69
C SER A 400 -27.63 0.17 23.58
N GLN A 401 -26.90 0.35 24.68
CA GLN A 401 -25.49 -0.04 24.77
C GLN A 401 -25.27 -1.53 24.47
N GLN A 402 -26.23 -2.39 24.84
CA GLN A 402 -26.15 -3.83 24.59
C GLN A 402 -26.21 -4.13 23.08
N GLU A 403 -27.15 -3.53 22.37
CA GLU A 403 -27.32 -3.71 20.91
C GLU A 403 -26.07 -3.25 20.13
N ILE A 404 -25.47 -2.13 20.54
CA ILE A 404 -24.20 -1.62 19.98
C ILE A 404 -23.05 -2.62 20.22
N MET A 405 -22.98 -3.25 21.39
CA MET A 405 -21.92 -4.21 21.72
C MET A 405 -22.13 -5.56 21.02
N GLU A 406 -23.38 -6.01 20.84
CA GLU A 406 -23.73 -7.25 20.13
C GLU A 406 -23.52 -7.13 18.61
N THR A 407 -23.63 -5.92 18.04
CA THR A 407 -23.41 -5.63 16.61
C THR A 407 -21.97 -5.21 16.26
N ALA A 408 -21.08 -5.07 17.25
CA ALA A 408 -19.70 -4.63 17.06
C ALA A 408 -18.83 -5.66 16.29
N ASP A 409 -18.04 -5.20 15.31
CA ASP A 409 -17.07 -6.02 14.60
C ASP A 409 -15.66 -5.83 15.18
N ALA A 410 -15.15 -6.86 15.88
CA ALA A 410 -13.81 -6.86 16.45
C ALA A 410 -12.69 -6.72 15.41
N GLU A 411 -12.86 -7.19 14.18
CA GLU A 411 -11.84 -7.09 13.11
C GLU A 411 -11.77 -5.66 12.57
N THR A 412 -12.94 -5.04 12.34
CA THR A 412 -13.01 -3.61 11.99
C THR A 412 -12.48 -2.71 13.12
N ILE A 413 -12.79 -3.03 14.38
CA ILE A 413 -12.24 -2.31 15.55
C ILE A 413 -10.71 -2.43 15.57
N THR A 414 -10.13 -3.63 15.45
CA THR A 414 -8.68 -3.81 15.41
C THR A 414 -8.05 -3.05 14.23
N CYS A 415 -8.68 -3.02 13.06
CA CYS A 415 -8.21 -2.31 11.87
C CYS A 415 -8.22 -0.77 12.02
N LEU A 416 -9.18 -0.19 12.75
CA LEU A 416 -9.19 1.25 13.05
C LEU A 416 -8.22 1.60 14.20
N VAL A 417 -8.21 0.80 15.27
CA VAL A 417 -7.30 0.98 16.42
C VAL A 417 -5.84 0.88 15.99
N SER A 418 -5.49 -0.02 15.08
CA SER A 418 -4.13 -0.12 14.53
C SER A 418 -3.74 1.15 13.78
N LYS A 419 -4.57 1.64 12.85
CA LYS A 419 -4.29 2.86 12.06
C LYS A 419 -4.13 4.09 12.93
N ARG A 420 -4.95 4.24 13.98
CA ARG A 420 -4.80 5.29 15.01
C ARG A 420 -3.50 5.14 15.80
N ALA A 421 -3.13 3.93 16.18
CA ALA A 421 -1.91 3.66 16.92
C ALA A 421 -0.63 3.95 16.09
N LEU A 422 -0.66 3.83 14.76
CA LEU A 422 0.44 4.21 13.85
C LEU A 422 0.72 5.71 13.77
N GLU A 423 -0.20 6.54 14.28
CA GLU A 423 -0.01 7.99 14.45
C GLU A 423 0.50 8.31 15.86
N ILE A 424 -0.02 7.63 16.88
CA ILE A 424 0.45 7.72 18.27
C ILE A 424 1.93 7.29 18.38
N SER A 425 2.33 6.23 17.65
CA SER A 425 3.72 5.74 17.67
C SER A 425 4.71 6.74 17.07
N LEU A 426 4.29 7.54 16.07
CA LEU A 426 5.08 8.66 15.57
C LEU A 426 5.02 9.89 16.48
N SER A 427 3.90 10.13 17.15
CA SER A 427 3.65 11.38 17.90
C SER A 427 4.25 11.37 19.31
N ASN A 428 4.29 10.19 19.94
CA ASN A 428 4.72 10.00 21.32
C ASN A 428 5.81 8.93 21.41
N SER A 429 5.44 7.64 21.37
CA SER A 429 6.35 6.50 21.32
C SER A 429 5.57 5.23 20.96
N ILE A 430 6.28 4.17 20.56
CA ILE A 430 5.65 2.86 20.30
C ILE A 430 5.05 2.28 21.58
N ASP A 431 5.67 2.51 22.73
CA ASP A 431 5.18 2.09 24.05
C ASP A 431 3.85 2.75 24.40
N THR A 432 3.73 4.06 24.14
CA THR A 432 2.46 4.81 24.27
C THR A 432 1.38 4.24 23.36
N ALA A 433 1.74 3.85 22.13
CA ALA A 433 0.82 3.21 21.19
C ALA A 433 0.36 1.82 21.68
N ARG A 434 1.28 0.94 22.11
CA ARG A 434 0.94 -0.38 22.71
C ARG A 434 0.03 -0.22 23.92
N THR A 435 0.33 0.73 24.80
CA THR A 435 -0.47 1.05 25.99
C THR A 435 -1.88 1.49 25.60
N LYS A 436 -2.02 2.35 24.57
CA LYS A 436 -3.34 2.82 24.14
C LYS A 436 -4.14 1.77 23.35
N ILE A 437 -3.49 0.85 22.64
CA ILE A 437 -4.12 -0.35 22.06
C ILE A 437 -4.73 -1.19 23.18
N GLN A 438 -3.93 -1.57 24.19
CA GLN A 438 -4.36 -2.36 25.34
C GLN A 438 -5.50 -1.68 26.11
N GLN A 439 -5.36 -0.39 26.43
CA GLN A 439 -6.35 0.35 27.19
C GLN A 439 -7.69 0.44 26.46
N THR A 440 -7.67 0.64 25.13
CA THR A 440 -8.90 0.67 24.31
C THR A 440 -9.65 -0.67 24.37
N CYS A 441 -8.94 -1.80 24.34
CA CYS A 441 -9.55 -3.12 24.51
C CYS A 441 -10.17 -3.29 25.92
N ILE A 442 -9.47 -2.88 26.98
CA ILE A 442 -9.96 -2.98 28.35
C ILE A 442 -11.20 -2.09 28.56
N ASP A 443 -11.21 -0.87 28.03
CA ASP A 443 -12.33 0.07 28.19
C ASP A 443 -13.58 -0.41 27.43
N ILE A 444 -13.42 -0.93 26.20
CA ILE A 444 -14.51 -1.56 25.43
C ILE A 444 -15.11 -2.74 26.21
N LEU A 445 -14.27 -3.62 26.77
CA LEU A 445 -14.76 -4.83 27.45
C LEU A 445 -15.34 -4.53 28.84
N ARG A 446 -14.78 -3.56 29.59
CA ARG A 446 -15.39 -3.07 30.84
C ARG A 446 -16.77 -2.47 30.57
N SER A 447 -16.90 -1.70 29.49
CA SER A 447 -18.17 -1.15 29.01
C SER A 447 -19.16 -2.26 28.64
N ALA A 448 -18.75 -3.23 27.83
CA ALA A 448 -19.58 -4.36 27.39
C ALA A 448 -20.09 -5.24 28.54
N LYS A 449 -19.28 -5.45 29.60
CA LYS A 449 -19.68 -6.17 30.82
C LYS A 449 -20.65 -5.38 31.72
N GLY A 450 -21.02 -4.15 31.35
CA GLY A 450 -21.91 -3.28 32.12
C GLY A 450 -21.21 -2.36 33.13
N GLY A 451 -19.87 -2.42 33.23
CA GLY A 451 -19.05 -1.52 34.07
C GLY A 451 -18.90 -0.10 33.48
N GLY A 452 -19.88 0.38 32.72
CA GLY A 452 -19.90 1.69 32.06
C GLY A 452 -20.50 2.82 32.90
N GLY A 453 -21.01 2.53 34.10
CA GLY A 453 -21.53 3.55 35.00
C GLY A 453 -20.40 4.39 35.62
N TYR A 454 -20.44 5.70 35.43
CA TYR A 454 -19.72 6.69 36.26
C TYR A 454 -20.35 6.77 37.67
N GLY A 455 -20.46 5.63 38.35
CA GLY A 455 -20.83 5.55 39.76
C GLY A 455 -19.71 6.13 40.61
N GLY A 456 -20.01 7.12 41.44
CA GLY A 456 -19.03 7.76 42.31
C GLY A 456 -18.44 6.78 43.34
N ALA A 457 -17.25 7.10 43.85
CA ALA A 457 -16.61 6.31 44.91
C ALA A 457 -17.43 6.35 46.21
N GLY A 458 -18.28 5.34 46.41
CA GLY A 458 -19.11 5.17 47.60
C GLY A 458 -19.89 3.87 47.57
N TYR A 459 -19.89 3.16 48.71
CA TYR A 459 -20.63 1.92 49.00
C TYR A 459 -20.21 0.64 48.22
N PRO A 460 -19.40 -0.25 48.84
CA PRO A 460 -19.20 -1.60 48.33
C PRO A 460 -20.45 -2.46 48.64
N SER A 461 -21.39 -2.51 47.69
CA SER A 461 -22.53 -3.42 47.78
C SER A 461 -22.05 -4.87 47.57
N GLN A 462 -22.10 -5.68 48.62
CA GLN A 462 -21.70 -7.10 48.60
C GLN A 462 -22.74 -8.00 47.91
N GLN A 463 -23.19 -7.62 46.72
CA GLN A 463 -23.82 -8.56 45.79
C GLN A 463 -22.75 -9.11 44.87
N GLN A 464 -22.68 -10.44 44.76
CA GLN A 464 -21.90 -11.11 43.73
C GLN A 464 -22.55 -10.79 42.39
N GLN A 465 -22.10 -9.73 41.74
CA GLN A 465 -22.37 -9.54 40.32
C GLN A 465 -21.64 -10.66 39.59
N GLU A 466 -22.41 -11.61 39.05
CA GLU A 466 -21.92 -12.59 38.10
C GLU A 466 -21.19 -11.83 36.98
N GLU A 467 -19.90 -12.11 36.80
CA GLU A 467 -19.06 -11.36 35.88
C GLU A 467 -19.55 -11.63 34.45
N LYS A 468 -20.33 -10.70 33.88
CA LYS A 468 -20.96 -10.88 32.57
C LYS A 468 -19.93 -11.34 31.54
N GLU A 469 -20.28 -12.37 30.78
CA GLU A 469 -19.40 -12.85 29.72
C GLU A 469 -19.14 -11.77 28.67
N ILE A 470 -17.99 -11.88 27.99
CA ILE A 470 -17.67 -11.02 26.85
C ILE A 470 -18.64 -11.37 25.70
N PRO A 471 -19.39 -10.41 25.13
CA PRO A 471 -20.28 -10.66 24.00
C PRO A 471 -19.59 -11.39 22.84
N ALA A 472 -20.31 -12.26 22.15
CA ALA A 472 -19.74 -13.12 21.09
C ALA A 472 -19.03 -12.33 19.98
N SER A 473 -19.58 -11.16 19.62
CA SER A 473 -19.02 -10.11 18.76
C SER A 473 -17.60 -9.66 19.15
N LEU A 474 -17.34 -9.53 20.46
CA LEU A 474 -16.11 -9.00 21.04
C LEU A 474 -15.17 -10.10 21.56
N LYS A 475 -15.57 -11.38 21.49
CA LYS A 475 -14.84 -12.51 22.10
C LYS A 475 -13.43 -12.72 21.55
N LEU A 476 -13.14 -12.26 20.33
CA LEU A 476 -11.80 -12.28 19.72
C LEU A 476 -11.01 -10.97 19.88
N LEU A 477 -11.63 -9.88 20.38
CA LEU A 477 -10.94 -8.59 20.54
C LEU A 477 -9.71 -8.67 21.44
N PRO A 478 -9.68 -9.41 22.58
CA PRO A 478 -8.45 -9.58 23.37
C PRO A 478 -7.32 -10.25 22.58
N LEU A 479 -7.64 -11.28 21.78
CA LEU A 479 -6.67 -12.04 20.99
C LEU A 479 -6.05 -11.15 19.90
N TYR A 480 -6.90 -10.45 19.14
CA TYR A 480 -6.45 -9.50 18.12
C TYR A 480 -5.70 -8.31 18.72
N THR A 481 -6.04 -7.85 19.93
CA THR A 481 -5.31 -6.80 20.65
C THR A 481 -3.90 -7.25 21.03
N LEU A 482 -3.75 -8.45 21.60
CA LEU A 482 -2.44 -9.01 21.95
C LEU A 482 -1.57 -9.27 20.71
N ALA A 483 -2.18 -9.77 19.64
CA ALA A 483 -1.49 -10.00 18.37
C ALA A 483 -1.04 -8.68 17.71
N LEU A 484 -1.88 -7.63 17.75
CA LEU A 484 -1.54 -6.29 17.25
C LEU A 484 -0.37 -5.67 18.03
N ILE A 485 -0.31 -5.91 19.34
CA ILE A 485 0.78 -5.51 20.24
C ILE A 485 2.12 -6.21 19.90
N LYS A 486 2.06 -7.41 19.30
CA LYS A 486 3.24 -8.21 18.89
C LYS A 486 3.61 -8.09 17.42
N ASN A 487 2.72 -7.57 16.57
CA ASN A 487 3.00 -7.29 15.16
C ASN A 487 4.21 -6.34 14.99
N VAL A 488 4.98 -6.55 13.92
CA VAL A 488 6.20 -5.80 13.55
C VAL A 488 6.05 -4.27 13.68
N ALA A 489 4.87 -3.71 13.35
CA ALA A 489 4.62 -2.28 13.44
C ALA A 489 4.64 -1.71 14.88
N PHE A 490 4.45 -2.54 15.91
CA PHE A 490 4.35 -2.15 17.32
C PHE A 490 5.29 -2.89 18.28
N ARG A 491 5.87 -4.01 17.85
CA ARG A 491 6.87 -4.81 18.59
C ARG A 491 7.99 -3.93 19.17
N GLY A 492 8.15 -3.93 20.49
CA GLY A 492 9.24 -3.22 21.17
C GLY A 492 10.56 -3.99 21.12
N GLY A 493 11.65 -3.36 21.57
CA GLY A 493 13.00 -3.90 21.46
C GLY A 493 13.75 -3.42 20.22
N ASN A 494 14.92 -3.98 19.99
CA ASN A 494 15.86 -3.63 18.93
C ASN A 494 16.04 -4.73 17.86
N ASP A 495 15.06 -5.64 17.76
CA ASP A 495 15.09 -6.78 16.83
C ASP A 495 14.42 -6.50 15.48
N VAL A 496 13.60 -5.44 15.37
CA VAL A 496 13.00 -4.96 14.13
C VAL A 496 13.85 -3.86 13.50
N HIS A 497 14.30 -4.05 12.25
CA HIS A 497 15.03 -3.02 11.50
C HIS A 497 14.12 -1.80 11.20
N PRO A 498 14.59 -0.54 11.28
CA PRO A 498 13.72 0.64 11.16
C PRO A 498 12.92 0.71 9.86
N ASP A 499 13.54 0.40 8.72
CA ASP A 499 12.84 0.43 7.42
C ASP A 499 11.82 -0.70 7.28
N GLU A 500 12.03 -1.84 7.96
CA GLU A 500 11.05 -2.94 8.04
C GLU A 500 9.83 -2.49 8.84
N ARG A 501 10.04 -1.80 9.97
CA ARG A 501 8.95 -1.21 10.76
C ARG A 501 8.18 -0.16 9.98
N VAL A 502 8.87 0.68 9.20
CA VAL A 502 8.22 1.67 8.32
C VAL A 502 7.39 0.99 7.24
N GLN A 503 7.91 -0.06 6.59
CA GLN A 503 7.18 -0.85 5.60
C GLN A 503 5.92 -1.50 6.22
N ALA A 504 6.04 -2.14 7.38
CA ALA A 504 4.92 -2.74 8.11
C ALA A 504 3.86 -1.69 8.47
N ARG A 505 4.27 -0.53 8.97
CA ARG A 505 3.40 0.62 9.27
C ARG A 505 2.68 1.14 8.03
N MET A 506 3.37 1.32 6.91
CA MET A 506 2.76 1.87 5.69
C MET A 506 1.81 0.89 5.01
N ARG A 507 2.13 -0.41 5.02
CA ARG A 507 1.21 -1.47 4.56
C ARG A 507 -0.03 -1.54 5.45
N MET A 508 0.13 -1.58 6.78
CA MET A 508 -0.99 -1.61 7.74
C MET A 508 -1.92 -0.37 7.63
N ALA A 509 -1.37 0.82 7.36
CA ALA A 509 -2.18 2.03 7.12
C ALA A 509 -3.16 1.86 5.95
N CYS A 510 -2.77 1.14 4.89
CA CYS A 510 -3.55 0.94 3.67
C CYS A 510 -4.26 -0.43 3.57
N MET A 511 -4.20 -1.29 4.58
CA MET A 511 -4.90 -2.59 4.55
C MET A 511 -6.42 -2.44 4.72
N TYR A 512 -7.18 -3.29 4.03
CA TYR A 512 -8.60 -3.52 4.31
C TYR A 512 -8.76 -4.47 5.51
N VAL A 513 -9.96 -4.54 6.10
CA VAL A 513 -10.21 -5.26 7.37
C VAL A 513 -9.75 -6.73 7.33
N PRO A 514 -10.09 -7.55 6.30
CA PRO A 514 -9.65 -8.93 6.23
C PRO A 514 -8.14 -9.07 6.03
N ASP A 515 -7.45 -8.09 5.44
CA ASP A 515 -6.00 -8.18 5.19
C ASP A 515 -5.21 -7.75 6.44
N CYS A 516 -5.69 -6.69 7.11
CA CYS A 516 -5.21 -6.31 8.43
C CYS A 516 -5.38 -7.46 9.44
N ARG A 517 -6.47 -8.25 9.34
CA ARG A 517 -6.70 -9.43 10.18
C ARG A 517 -5.56 -10.45 10.08
N TYR A 518 -5.18 -10.93 8.89
CA TYR A 518 -4.11 -11.94 8.76
C TYR A 518 -2.70 -11.36 8.96
N PHE A 519 -2.51 -10.05 8.73
CA PHE A 519 -1.26 -9.38 9.10
C PHE A 519 -1.09 -9.23 10.62
N VAL A 520 -2.19 -9.10 11.36
CA VAL A 520 -2.20 -9.05 12.83
C VAL A 520 -2.15 -10.45 13.45
N TYR A 521 -3.03 -11.35 13.03
CA TYR A 521 -3.12 -12.75 13.46
C TYR A 521 -3.07 -13.66 12.21
N PRO A 522 -1.88 -14.14 11.82
CA PRO A 522 -1.69 -15.07 10.70
C PRO A 522 -2.53 -16.36 10.79
N ARG A 523 -2.58 -17.11 9.69
CA ARG A 523 -3.22 -18.42 9.64
C ARG A 523 -2.16 -19.51 9.58
N MET A 524 -1.96 -20.28 10.66
CA MET A 524 -1.16 -21.51 10.60
C MET A 524 -2.02 -22.68 10.12
N LEU A 525 -1.65 -23.27 8.98
CA LEU A 525 -2.30 -24.41 8.36
C LEU A 525 -1.46 -25.68 8.62
N SER A 526 -2.13 -26.73 9.09
CA SER A 526 -1.50 -28.01 9.40
C SER A 526 -1.32 -28.84 8.12
N ILE A 527 -0.06 -29.14 7.75
CA ILE A 527 0.28 -29.79 6.46
C ILE A 527 0.51 -31.30 6.62
N HIS A 528 1.05 -31.71 7.76
CA HIS A 528 1.42 -33.10 8.04
C HIS A 528 0.22 -34.05 8.28
N ASP A 529 -0.92 -33.53 8.75
CA ASP A 529 -2.20 -34.25 8.93
C ASP A 529 -3.27 -33.83 7.90
N MET A 530 -2.85 -33.28 6.76
CA MET A 530 -3.73 -32.72 5.73
C MET A 530 -4.67 -33.77 5.10
N ASP A 531 -5.98 -33.61 5.31
CA ASP A 531 -7.02 -34.51 4.79
C ASP A 531 -7.01 -34.62 3.25
N GLY A 532 -7.55 -35.71 2.69
CA GLY A 532 -7.51 -36.01 1.25
C GLY A 532 -8.28 -35.06 0.32
N SER A 533 -9.02 -34.08 0.85
CA SER A 533 -9.71 -33.04 0.07
C SER A 533 -8.94 -31.70 0.06
N ALA A 534 -8.20 -31.39 1.12
CA ALA A 534 -7.39 -30.17 1.19
C ALA A 534 -6.34 -30.09 0.07
N GLY A 535 -6.19 -28.91 -0.52
CA GLY A 535 -5.40 -28.65 -1.72
C GLY A 535 -6.07 -29.05 -3.03
N ARG A 536 -7.36 -29.41 -3.01
CA ARG A 536 -8.20 -29.66 -4.19
C ARG A 536 -9.43 -28.74 -4.16
N PRO A 537 -10.10 -28.45 -5.30
CA PRO A 537 -11.33 -27.66 -5.31
C PRO A 537 -12.43 -28.27 -4.44
N ALA A 538 -13.23 -27.45 -3.76
CA ALA A 538 -14.43 -27.90 -3.07
C ALA A 538 -15.45 -28.50 -4.07
N ALA A 539 -16.12 -29.58 -3.68
CA ALA A 539 -17.13 -30.22 -4.52
C ALA A 539 -18.32 -29.29 -4.81
N GLU A 540 -18.86 -29.38 -6.02
CA GLU A 540 -20.00 -28.57 -6.44
C GLU A 540 -21.24 -28.83 -5.58
N GLY A 541 -22.01 -27.78 -5.30
CA GLY A 541 -23.19 -27.84 -4.43
C GLY A 541 -22.91 -27.90 -2.92
N VAL A 542 -21.66 -28.10 -2.47
CA VAL A 542 -21.32 -28.11 -1.04
C VAL A 542 -21.18 -26.70 -0.48
N GLU A 543 -21.90 -26.40 0.60
CA GLU A 543 -21.74 -25.14 1.33
C GLU A 543 -20.42 -25.16 2.12
N VAL A 544 -19.47 -24.32 1.68
CA VAL A 544 -18.14 -24.17 2.30
C VAL A 544 -17.99 -22.82 3.00
N LYS A 545 -17.45 -22.84 4.21
CA LYS A 545 -17.18 -21.62 4.98
C LYS A 545 -16.04 -20.83 4.31
N PRO A 546 -16.13 -19.49 4.17
CA PRO A 546 -15.05 -18.69 3.57
C PRO A 546 -13.69 -18.77 4.31
N SER A 547 -13.67 -19.28 5.54
CA SER A 547 -12.44 -19.55 6.31
C SER A 547 -11.77 -20.89 5.97
N THR A 548 -12.48 -21.84 5.35
CA THR A 548 -11.97 -23.20 5.04
C THR A 548 -11.65 -23.41 3.56
N VAL A 549 -11.73 -22.35 2.73
CA VAL A 549 -11.36 -22.38 1.31
C VAL A 549 -10.56 -21.13 0.90
N ALA A 550 -9.86 -21.20 -0.23
CA ALA A 550 -9.17 -20.08 -0.85
C ALA A 550 -9.29 -20.10 -2.39
N GLY A 551 -8.95 -18.98 -3.03
CA GLY A 551 -8.93 -18.83 -4.49
C GLY A 551 -10.31 -18.87 -5.16
N LYS A 552 -10.34 -18.57 -6.46
CA LYS A 552 -11.57 -18.58 -7.27
C LYS A 552 -12.19 -19.98 -7.37
N LEU A 553 -11.34 -21.01 -7.37
CA LEU A 553 -11.74 -22.43 -7.42
C LEU A 553 -12.18 -23.01 -6.06
N LYS A 554 -12.28 -22.18 -5.00
CA LYS A 554 -12.63 -22.61 -3.63
C LYS A 554 -11.82 -23.83 -3.19
N VAL A 555 -10.50 -23.76 -3.36
CA VAL A 555 -9.56 -24.81 -2.94
C VAL A 555 -9.70 -25.02 -1.44
N VAL A 556 -10.01 -26.25 -1.03
CA VAL A 556 -10.15 -26.63 0.38
C VAL A 556 -8.81 -26.41 1.08
N LEU A 557 -8.82 -25.68 2.19
CA LEU A 557 -7.64 -25.43 3.00
C LEU A 557 -7.46 -26.53 4.06
N PRO A 558 -6.22 -26.85 4.43
CA PRO A 558 -5.95 -27.71 5.58
C PRO A 558 -6.50 -27.10 6.88
N LYS A 559 -6.53 -27.90 7.93
CA LYS A 559 -6.97 -27.47 9.27
C LYS A 559 -6.11 -26.31 9.78
N ALA A 560 -6.76 -25.19 10.08
CA ALA A 560 -6.13 -24.07 10.77
C ALA A 560 -5.95 -24.37 12.27
N VAL A 561 -4.82 -23.95 12.84
CA VAL A 561 -4.44 -24.17 14.24
C VAL A 561 -3.97 -22.87 14.93
N ASN A 562 -4.05 -22.83 16.26
CA ASN A 562 -3.60 -21.70 17.09
C ASN A 562 -2.12 -21.36 16.88
N LEU A 563 -1.79 -20.08 17.01
CA LEU A 563 -0.45 -19.52 16.84
C LEU A 563 0.36 -19.64 18.14
N SER A 564 0.70 -20.87 18.50
CA SER A 564 1.51 -21.22 19.67
C SER A 564 2.54 -22.31 19.35
N GLY A 565 3.75 -22.13 19.88
CA GLY A 565 4.87 -23.07 19.84
C GLY A 565 4.58 -24.41 20.51
N GLU A 566 3.56 -24.52 21.36
CA GLU A 566 3.05 -25.81 21.85
C GLU A 566 2.54 -26.74 20.73
N ARG A 567 2.40 -26.24 19.49
CA ARG A 567 2.07 -27.01 18.28
C ARG A 567 3.29 -27.48 17.49
N LEU A 568 4.47 -26.89 17.72
CA LEU A 568 5.69 -27.16 16.96
C LEU A 568 6.39 -28.39 17.53
N LEU A 569 5.91 -29.57 17.10
CA LEU A 569 6.55 -30.85 17.39
C LEU A 569 7.47 -31.24 16.21
N ALA A 570 8.61 -31.86 16.50
CA ALA A 570 9.61 -32.23 15.49
C ALA A 570 9.09 -33.11 14.34
N SER A 571 7.95 -33.82 14.50
CA SER A 571 7.32 -34.61 13.44
C SER A 571 6.33 -33.84 12.56
N CYS A 572 6.06 -32.56 12.86
CA CYS A 572 5.04 -31.76 12.20
C CYS A 572 5.58 -30.91 11.04
N VAL A 573 4.68 -30.50 10.15
CA VAL A 573 4.90 -29.48 9.11
C VAL A 573 3.72 -28.52 9.11
N PHE A 574 4.00 -27.22 8.99
CA PHE A 574 3.02 -26.13 9.04
C PHE A 574 3.28 -25.06 7.97
N LEU A 575 2.21 -24.55 7.34
CA LEU A 575 2.25 -23.40 6.45
C LEU A 575 1.57 -22.20 7.14
N VAL A 576 2.32 -21.17 7.49
CA VAL A 576 1.80 -19.91 8.03
C VAL A 576 1.59 -18.91 6.89
N ASP A 577 0.35 -18.41 6.75
CA ASP A 577 -0.03 -17.33 5.84
C ASP A 577 -0.34 -16.05 6.62
N SER A 578 0.43 -14.97 6.37
CA SER A 578 0.20 -13.63 6.93
C SER A 578 -0.58 -12.70 5.99
N GLY A 579 -1.00 -13.19 4.82
CA GLY A 579 -1.55 -12.37 3.72
C GLY A 579 -0.52 -11.54 2.95
N VAL A 580 0.72 -11.46 3.44
CA VAL A 580 1.82 -10.66 2.88
C VAL A 580 3.02 -11.54 2.50
N ASP A 581 3.42 -12.41 3.41
CA ASP A 581 4.48 -13.42 3.25
C ASP A 581 4.05 -14.75 3.89
N MET A 582 4.62 -15.86 3.41
CA MET A 582 4.30 -17.22 3.84
C MET A 582 5.54 -17.92 4.39
N PHE A 583 5.36 -18.71 5.45
CA PHE A 583 6.43 -19.52 6.04
C PHE A 583 6.04 -20.99 6.07
N LEU A 584 6.93 -21.87 5.61
CA LEU A 584 6.76 -23.32 5.69
C LEU A 584 7.73 -23.86 6.74
N TRP A 585 7.24 -24.07 7.96
CA TRP A 585 8.02 -24.66 9.06
C TRP A 585 7.99 -26.19 8.96
N VAL A 586 9.17 -26.80 9.10
CA VAL A 586 9.42 -28.22 8.92
C VAL A 586 10.22 -28.75 10.11
N GLY A 587 9.61 -29.65 10.87
CA GLY A 587 10.27 -30.32 11.99
C GLY A 587 11.37 -31.29 11.57
N SER A 588 12.39 -31.41 12.41
CA SER A 588 13.60 -32.23 12.24
C SER A 588 13.35 -33.74 12.13
N ALA A 589 12.21 -34.21 12.66
CA ALA A 589 11.77 -35.60 12.67
C ALA A 589 10.49 -35.83 11.84
N ALA A 590 10.20 -34.95 10.87
CA ALA A 590 9.19 -35.22 9.85
C ALA A 590 9.62 -36.42 8.97
N GLY A 591 8.67 -37.10 8.32
CA GLY A 591 8.95 -38.33 7.57
C GLY A 591 9.77 -38.10 6.30
N GLU A 592 10.63 -39.06 5.94
CA GLU A 592 11.47 -39.04 4.71
C GLU A 592 10.63 -38.79 3.44
N GLU A 593 9.43 -39.37 3.35
CA GLU A 593 8.49 -39.14 2.24
C GLU A 593 8.09 -37.65 2.09
N VAL A 594 8.03 -36.92 3.21
CA VAL A 594 7.74 -35.47 3.23
C VAL A 594 8.96 -34.69 2.76
N PHE A 595 10.17 -34.99 3.24
CA PHE A 595 11.39 -34.35 2.74
C PHE A 595 11.60 -34.59 1.24
N ASN A 596 11.36 -35.82 0.77
CA ASN A 596 11.52 -36.16 -0.64
C ASN A 596 10.42 -35.52 -1.50
N SER A 597 9.18 -35.47 -1.01
CA SER A 597 8.07 -34.76 -1.66
C SER A 597 8.29 -33.25 -1.77
N LEU A 598 8.65 -32.58 -0.68
CA LEU A 598 8.72 -31.12 -0.61
C LEU A 598 10.01 -30.56 -1.20
N PHE A 599 11.13 -31.26 -1.05
CA PHE A 599 12.46 -30.74 -1.41
C PHE A 599 13.23 -31.70 -2.33
N GLY A 600 13.06 -33.02 -2.17
CA GLY A 600 13.80 -34.03 -2.92
C GLY A 600 15.09 -34.49 -2.26
N VAL A 601 15.24 -34.19 -0.98
CA VAL A 601 16.27 -34.77 -0.10
C VAL A 601 15.64 -35.86 0.77
N ASN A 602 16.45 -36.79 1.26
CA ASN A 602 15.99 -37.85 2.16
C ASN A 602 16.13 -37.47 3.64
N SER A 603 16.94 -36.46 3.95
CA SER A 603 17.08 -35.84 5.27
C SER A 603 17.33 -34.34 5.08
N ILE A 604 16.93 -33.54 6.06
CA ILE A 604 17.25 -32.09 6.15
C ILE A 604 18.45 -31.80 7.05
N GLU A 605 19.11 -32.84 7.58
CA GLU A 605 20.36 -32.70 8.35
C GLU A 605 21.45 -32.02 7.50
N GLY A 606 22.13 -31.04 8.10
CA GLY A 606 23.18 -30.25 7.42
C GLY A 606 22.68 -29.24 6.37
N CYS A 607 21.37 -29.13 6.13
CA CYS A 607 20.81 -28.19 5.15
C CYS A 607 20.50 -26.81 5.77
N SER A 608 20.61 -25.73 4.97
CA SER A 608 20.13 -24.40 5.38
C SER A 608 18.70 -24.12 4.91
N SER A 609 17.91 -23.41 5.72
CA SER A 609 16.57 -22.95 5.32
C SER A 609 16.61 -22.00 4.11
N ALA A 610 17.73 -21.30 3.90
CA ALA A 610 17.91 -20.34 2.79
C ALA A 610 18.10 -21.02 1.42
N GLU A 611 18.60 -22.26 1.41
CA GLU A 611 18.87 -23.04 0.19
C GLU A 611 17.66 -23.90 -0.22
N MET A 612 16.76 -24.17 0.72
CA MET A 612 15.58 -25.03 0.53
C MET A 612 14.53 -24.42 -0.39
N THR A 613 14.44 -24.95 -1.61
CA THR A 613 13.42 -24.57 -2.59
C THR A 613 12.29 -25.59 -2.64
N LEU A 614 11.07 -25.15 -2.33
CA LEU A 614 9.87 -25.99 -2.38
C LEU A 614 9.54 -26.48 -3.80
N LYS A 615 9.52 -27.80 -3.99
CA LYS A 615 9.00 -28.49 -5.18
C LYS A 615 7.53 -28.12 -5.39
N LYS A 616 7.17 -27.89 -6.66
CA LYS A 616 5.80 -27.53 -7.08
C LYS A 616 5.05 -28.66 -7.80
N LYS A 617 5.74 -29.77 -8.10
CA LYS A 617 5.29 -30.93 -8.88
C LYS A 617 6.04 -32.20 -8.48
N GLY A 618 5.48 -33.36 -8.80
CA GLY A 618 6.14 -34.66 -8.69
C GLY A 618 5.71 -35.54 -7.52
N SER A 619 4.89 -35.01 -6.61
CA SER A 619 4.07 -35.81 -5.67
C SER A 619 2.76 -35.08 -5.35
N ASP A 620 1.74 -35.82 -4.94
CA ASP A 620 0.43 -35.28 -4.57
C ASP A 620 0.54 -34.18 -3.50
N LEU A 621 1.40 -34.38 -2.50
CA LEU A 621 1.67 -33.40 -1.44
C LEU A 621 2.24 -32.08 -2.00
N ALA A 622 3.25 -32.16 -2.87
CA ALA A 622 3.87 -30.98 -3.46
C ALA A 622 2.89 -30.18 -4.35
N GLU A 623 2.07 -30.87 -5.13
CA GLU A 623 1.09 -30.24 -6.04
C GLU A 623 -0.08 -29.63 -5.28
N ARG A 624 -0.53 -30.27 -4.19
CA ARG A 624 -1.58 -29.75 -3.30
C ARG A 624 -1.11 -28.52 -2.52
N ILE A 625 0.11 -28.51 -2.00
CA ILE A 625 0.68 -27.32 -1.33
C ILE A 625 0.89 -26.18 -2.33
N ALA A 626 1.42 -26.46 -3.53
CA ALA A 626 1.53 -25.45 -4.59
C ALA A 626 0.16 -24.84 -4.95
N THR A 627 -0.89 -25.68 -4.99
CA THR A 627 -2.28 -25.26 -5.24
C THR A 627 -2.83 -24.40 -4.10
N ILE A 628 -2.60 -24.77 -2.83
CA ILE A 628 -2.96 -23.96 -1.64
C ILE A 628 -2.27 -22.60 -1.69
N CYS A 629 -0.95 -22.56 -1.90
CA CYS A 629 -0.19 -21.32 -1.99
C CYS A 629 -0.60 -20.45 -3.18
N SER A 630 -1.08 -21.02 -4.30
CA SER A 630 -1.66 -20.27 -5.40
C SER A 630 -3.01 -19.64 -5.00
N ALA A 631 -3.91 -20.45 -4.47
CA ALA A 631 -5.26 -20.04 -4.07
C ALA A 631 -5.28 -18.97 -2.97
N LEU A 632 -4.30 -18.99 -2.06
CA LEU A 632 -4.11 -17.94 -1.05
C LEU A 632 -3.64 -16.61 -1.68
N ARG A 633 -2.67 -16.64 -2.60
CA ARG A 633 -2.14 -15.44 -3.31
C ARG A 633 -3.19 -14.76 -4.19
N GLU A 634 -4.12 -15.51 -4.77
CA GLU A 634 -5.22 -14.97 -5.59
C GLU A 634 -6.05 -13.89 -4.89
N ARG A 635 -6.12 -13.91 -3.55
CA ARG A 635 -6.97 -12.98 -2.78
C ARG A 635 -6.40 -11.56 -2.70
N SER A 636 -5.13 -11.42 -2.37
CA SER A 636 -4.49 -10.11 -2.14
C SER A 636 -3.85 -9.52 -3.40
N GLY A 637 -3.70 -10.32 -4.47
CA GLY A 637 -2.91 -9.94 -5.64
C GLY A 637 -1.40 -9.85 -5.35
N ILE A 638 -0.96 -10.26 -4.16
CA ILE A 638 0.45 -10.28 -3.73
C ILE A 638 0.99 -11.69 -3.94
N THR A 639 2.06 -11.82 -4.73
CA THR A 639 2.81 -13.08 -4.85
C THR A 639 3.71 -13.25 -3.63
N ALA A 640 3.10 -13.56 -2.48
CA ALA A 640 3.79 -13.80 -1.21
C ALA A 640 4.94 -14.82 -1.37
N LYS A 641 6.14 -14.50 -0.85
CA LYS A 641 7.28 -15.44 -0.85
C LYS A 641 6.92 -16.59 0.11
N VAL A 642 7.29 -17.82 -0.24
CA VAL A 642 7.25 -18.96 0.69
C VAL A 642 8.68 -19.17 1.17
N THR A 643 8.94 -18.76 2.40
CA THR A 643 10.22 -18.98 3.09
C THR A 643 10.16 -20.32 3.80
N VAL A 644 11.07 -21.24 3.49
CA VAL A 644 11.22 -22.47 4.26
C VAL A 644 11.87 -22.14 5.60
N VAL A 645 11.50 -22.86 6.65
CA VAL A 645 12.09 -22.75 7.99
C VAL A 645 12.29 -24.17 8.51
N LEU A 646 13.55 -24.58 8.71
CA LEU A 646 13.90 -25.87 9.30
C LEU A 646 14.03 -25.71 10.82
N GLU A 647 13.49 -26.66 11.59
CA GLU A 647 13.70 -26.72 13.05
C GLU A 647 15.20 -26.76 13.37
N GLY A 648 15.65 -25.88 14.29
CA GLY A 648 17.07 -25.73 14.63
C GLY A 648 17.85 -24.69 13.80
N ASP A 649 17.29 -24.16 12.69
CA ASP A 649 17.84 -22.99 12.02
C ASP A 649 17.58 -21.74 12.87
N VAL A 650 18.52 -21.42 13.76
CA VAL A 650 18.38 -20.39 14.80
C VAL A 650 17.92 -19.03 14.26
N LEU A 651 18.28 -18.66 13.02
CA LEU A 651 17.89 -17.37 12.44
C LEU A 651 16.49 -17.44 11.82
N ALA A 652 16.22 -18.46 10.99
CA ALA A 652 14.92 -18.62 10.34
C ALA A 652 13.81 -18.91 11.38
N GLU A 653 14.10 -19.77 12.36
CA GLU A 653 13.18 -20.18 13.42
C GLU A 653 12.91 -19.05 14.42
N SER A 654 13.94 -18.30 14.84
CA SER A 654 13.74 -17.12 15.70
C SER A 654 12.79 -16.11 15.05
N ARG A 655 12.91 -15.89 13.73
CA ARG A 655 11.99 -15.02 12.98
C ARG A 655 10.60 -15.64 12.81
N PHE A 656 10.50 -16.95 12.57
CA PHE A 656 9.23 -17.66 12.47
C PHE A 656 8.41 -17.59 13.77
N LEU A 657 9.06 -17.76 14.93
CA LEU A 657 8.45 -17.72 16.25
C LEU A 657 7.79 -16.36 16.58
N TRP A 658 8.08 -15.28 15.86
CA TRP A 658 7.35 -14.02 15.99
C TRP A 658 5.89 -14.14 15.54
N THR A 659 5.56 -15.14 14.71
CA THR A 659 4.18 -15.43 14.31
C THR A 659 3.39 -16.18 15.40
N MET A 660 4.04 -16.73 16.43
CA MET A 660 3.39 -17.42 17.55
C MET A 660 2.82 -16.41 18.58
N VAL A 661 1.87 -15.59 18.14
CA VAL A 661 1.36 -14.43 18.89
C VAL A 661 0.58 -14.78 20.17
N GLU A 662 0.20 -16.04 20.38
CA GLU A 662 -0.45 -16.50 21.61
C GLU A 662 0.57 -16.74 22.75
N ASP A 663 1.86 -16.92 22.44
CA ASP A 663 2.93 -17.20 23.40
C ASP A 663 3.57 -15.93 23.98
N ARG A 664 4.37 -16.06 25.05
CA ARG A 664 5.18 -14.93 25.53
C ARG A 664 6.29 -14.59 24.54
N SER A 665 6.47 -13.31 24.23
CA SER A 665 7.56 -12.80 23.39
C SER A 665 8.63 -12.08 24.23
N ALA A 666 9.90 -12.19 23.83
CA ALA A 666 11.06 -11.70 24.57
C ALA A 666 11.32 -10.17 24.43
N PHE A 667 10.28 -9.34 24.53
CA PHE A 667 10.40 -7.88 24.45
C PHE A 667 9.42 -7.14 25.38
N GLN A 668 9.70 -5.86 25.68
CA GLN A 668 8.89 -5.02 26.58
C GLN A 668 7.43 -4.84 26.08
N GLY A 669 6.48 -5.45 26.78
CA GLY A 669 5.06 -5.47 26.42
C GLY A 669 4.63 -6.66 25.55
N GLY A 670 5.58 -7.50 25.10
CA GLY A 670 5.30 -8.81 24.48
C GLY A 670 5.18 -9.95 25.49
N THR A 671 5.40 -9.66 26.77
CA THR A 671 5.63 -10.63 27.85
C THR A 671 4.43 -11.48 28.26
N TYR A 672 3.21 -11.16 27.83
CA TYR A 672 2.01 -11.94 28.13
C TYR A 672 1.73 -13.01 27.06
N SER A 673 1.50 -14.24 27.50
CA SER A 673 0.74 -15.21 26.71
C SER A 673 -0.75 -14.83 26.65
N TYR A 674 -1.51 -15.39 25.72
CA TYR A 674 -2.94 -15.09 25.58
C TYR A 674 -3.74 -15.40 26.85
N ARG A 675 -3.43 -16.52 27.53
CA ARG A 675 -4.04 -16.89 28.81
C ARG A 675 -3.83 -15.82 29.89
N GLU A 676 -2.63 -15.27 29.99
CA GLU A 676 -2.27 -14.24 30.98
C GLU A 676 -2.87 -12.88 30.63
N PHE A 677 -2.90 -12.53 29.35
CA PHE A 677 -3.55 -11.32 28.85
C PHE A 677 -5.07 -11.35 29.15
N MET A 678 -5.73 -12.50 28.97
CA MET A 678 -7.13 -12.68 29.35
C MET A 678 -7.37 -12.51 30.85
N THR A 679 -6.47 -13.02 31.71
CA THR A 679 -6.54 -12.77 33.17
C THR A 679 -6.44 -11.28 33.50
N MET A 680 -5.49 -10.57 32.89
CA MET A 680 -5.31 -9.12 33.07
C MET A 680 -6.52 -8.30 32.59
N VAL A 681 -7.11 -8.68 31.44
CA VAL A 681 -8.31 -8.04 30.87
C VAL A 681 -9.53 -8.24 31.76
N ASN A 682 -9.76 -9.44 32.30
CA ASN A 682 -10.87 -9.69 33.23
C ASN A 682 -10.67 -8.94 34.57
N GLN A 683 -9.43 -8.83 35.06
CA GLN A 683 -9.08 -7.98 36.22
C GLN A 683 -9.16 -6.46 35.95
N GLY A 684 -9.70 -6.04 34.81
CA GLY A 684 -9.94 -4.63 34.45
C GLY A 684 -8.67 -3.79 34.24
N GLY A 685 -7.50 -4.44 34.13
CA GLY A 685 -6.17 -3.82 34.04
C GLY A 685 -5.46 -3.58 35.37
N SER A 686 -6.06 -3.93 36.50
CA SER A 686 -5.73 -3.40 37.85
C SER A 686 -4.42 -3.90 38.49
N ASN A 687 -3.54 -4.58 37.75
CA ASN A 687 -2.31 -5.22 38.26
C ASN A 687 -1.02 -4.80 37.52
N ALA A 688 -1.06 -3.75 36.70
CA ALA A 688 0.09 -3.28 35.91
C ALA A 688 1.09 -2.38 36.68
N GLY A 689 1.31 -2.64 37.98
CA GLY A 689 2.23 -1.88 38.83
C GLY A 689 2.88 -2.75 39.90
N ALA A 690 4.19 -2.54 40.13
CA ALA A 690 5.01 -3.30 41.09
C ALA A 690 5.11 -4.82 40.82
N GLY A 691 5.56 -5.21 39.63
CA GLY A 691 5.79 -6.62 39.28
C GLY A 691 6.70 -6.80 38.07
N ALA A 692 8.00 -6.50 38.19
CA ALA A 692 8.96 -6.86 37.16
C ALA A 692 9.15 -8.39 37.16
N PRO A 693 8.86 -9.11 36.05
CA PRO A 693 9.19 -10.52 35.97
C PRO A 693 10.71 -10.69 36.04
N PRO A 694 11.23 -11.76 36.68
CA PRO A 694 12.67 -11.96 36.81
C PRO A 694 13.32 -12.05 35.42
N ILE A 695 14.37 -11.25 35.20
CA ILE A 695 15.15 -11.28 33.97
C ILE A 695 15.84 -12.65 33.90
N VAL A 696 15.31 -13.53 33.05
CA VAL A 696 15.93 -14.83 32.76
C VAL A 696 17.18 -14.59 31.91
N ARG A 697 18.29 -14.26 32.57
CA ARG A 697 19.61 -14.51 32.00
C ARG A 697 19.72 -16.02 31.79
N ARG A 698 19.75 -16.47 30.53
CA ARG A 698 20.35 -17.78 30.23
C ARG A 698 21.79 -17.73 30.74
N GLN A 699 22.17 -18.70 31.55
CA GLN A 699 23.58 -19.01 31.76
C GLN A 699 24.01 -19.92 30.62
N ASP A 700 25.13 -19.59 29.97
CA ASP A 700 25.66 -20.39 28.88
C ASP A 700 26.22 -21.71 29.43
N GLY A 701 25.56 -22.81 29.08
CA GLY A 701 25.96 -24.15 29.50
C GLY A 701 26.93 -24.78 28.51
N MET A 702 28.21 -24.87 28.88
CA MET A 702 29.13 -25.82 28.22
C MET A 702 28.90 -27.25 28.73
N PRO A 703 29.23 -28.29 27.93
CA PRO A 703 28.78 -29.65 28.16
C PRO A 703 29.52 -30.38 29.30
N PRO A 704 28.91 -31.43 29.89
CA PRO A 704 29.45 -32.11 31.06
C PRO A 704 30.48 -33.20 30.72
N THR A 705 31.62 -33.18 31.42
CA THR A 705 32.51 -34.33 31.61
C THR A 705 32.66 -34.60 33.12
N GLY A 706 32.40 -35.82 33.58
CA GLY A 706 32.25 -36.13 35.02
C GLY A 706 33.45 -36.80 35.70
N GLN A 707 33.17 -37.37 36.89
CA GLN A 707 34.08 -38.04 37.85
C GLN A 707 34.89 -37.06 38.78
N PRO A 708 35.25 -37.47 40.03
CA PRO A 708 35.23 -36.57 41.21
C PRO A 708 36.52 -36.59 42.07
N ILE A 709 36.41 -36.33 43.41
CA ILE A 709 37.41 -36.45 44.51
C ILE A 709 38.21 -35.13 44.79
N PRO A 710 38.49 -34.69 46.06
CA PRO A 710 37.76 -34.69 47.35
C PRO A 710 37.75 -33.25 48.02
N PRO A 711 37.35 -33.03 49.30
CA PRO A 711 37.28 -31.68 49.91
C PRO A 711 38.48 -31.28 50.80
N GLY A 712 38.71 -29.96 51.02
CA GLY A 712 39.66 -29.48 52.04
C GLY A 712 39.84 -27.95 52.25
N SER A 713 39.31 -27.45 53.37
CA SER A 713 39.87 -26.39 54.27
C SER A 713 40.11 -24.92 53.80
N PRO A 714 40.24 -23.93 54.73
CA PRO A 714 39.89 -22.52 54.46
C PRO A 714 41.03 -21.47 54.74
N PRO A 715 40.86 -20.21 55.26
CA PRO A 715 41.41 -19.00 54.61
C PRO A 715 42.45 -18.19 55.44
N PRO A 716 43.01 -17.10 54.85
CA PRO A 716 43.02 -15.78 55.52
C PRO A 716 42.65 -14.63 54.53
N VAL A 717 42.21 -13.41 54.88
CA VAL A 717 42.34 -12.51 56.06
C VAL A 717 43.61 -11.63 56.11
N GLY A 718 43.45 -10.35 55.77
CA GLY A 718 44.20 -9.22 56.36
C GLY A 718 45.46 -8.70 55.62
N GLY A 719 45.68 -7.37 55.67
CA GLY A 719 46.93 -6.72 55.24
C GLY A 719 46.73 -5.29 54.70
N ASN A 720 47.06 -4.26 55.49
CA ASN A 720 46.95 -2.83 55.16
C ASN A 720 48.17 -2.06 55.71
N MET A 721 48.76 -1.11 54.96
CA MET A 721 49.58 0.04 55.42
C MET A 721 50.12 0.88 54.23
N GLY A 722 50.24 2.22 54.37
CA GLY A 722 51.01 3.10 53.45
C GLY A 722 50.51 4.55 53.28
N TYR A 723 51.15 5.53 53.95
CA TYR A 723 50.88 6.99 53.99
C TYR A 723 52.24 7.74 54.01
N PRO A 724 52.38 9.09 54.18
CA PRO A 724 51.66 10.29 53.66
C PRO A 724 52.62 11.46 53.21
N GLN A 725 52.09 12.62 52.77
CA GLN A 725 52.59 14.01 53.04
C GLN A 725 51.60 15.09 52.48
N GLN A 726 51.02 16.00 53.30
CA GLN A 726 51.37 17.42 53.59
C GLN A 726 51.12 18.44 52.43
N HIS A 727 50.26 19.49 52.50
CA HIS A 727 50.07 20.68 53.39
C HIS A 727 50.97 21.90 53.02
N SER A 728 50.59 23.20 53.01
CA SER A 728 49.36 24.03 53.23
C SER A 728 49.60 25.46 52.60
N GLY A 729 48.79 26.54 52.60
CA GLY A 729 47.49 26.98 53.18
C GLY A 729 47.24 28.51 52.94
N MET A 730 46.41 29.20 53.77
CA MET A 730 46.16 30.69 53.86
C MET A 730 45.25 31.36 52.78
N ILE A 731 44.41 32.41 53.00
CA ILE A 731 43.94 33.18 54.20
C ILE A 731 42.51 33.80 53.99
N MET A 732 41.89 34.43 55.01
CA MET A 732 40.45 34.84 55.21
C MET A 732 40.27 36.39 55.41
N PRO A 733 39.13 37.02 55.86
CA PRO A 733 37.66 36.69 55.97
C PRO A 733 36.78 37.74 55.17
N PRO A 734 35.81 38.61 55.64
CA PRO A 734 34.75 38.58 56.71
C PRO A 734 33.32 39.21 56.41
N ASN A 735 32.24 38.46 56.70
CA ASN A 735 31.04 38.80 57.52
C ASN A 735 29.84 39.75 57.13
N HIS A 736 28.70 39.51 57.84
CA HIS A 736 27.39 40.22 57.98
C HIS A 736 26.26 39.94 56.96
N GLY A 737 24.99 39.70 57.35
CA GLY A 737 24.39 39.41 58.68
C GLY A 737 22.85 39.59 58.73
N GLY A 738 22.13 38.95 59.68
CA GLY A 738 20.73 39.30 60.03
C GLY A 738 19.66 38.18 60.09
N GLN A 739 18.87 38.17 61.17
CA GLN A 739 17.58 37.48 61.42
C GLN A 739 16.62 38.55 62.06
N PRO A 740 15.34 38.31 62.49
CA PRO A 740 14.58 37.05 62.69
C PRO A 740 13.07 37.09 62.23
N ALA A 741 12.29 36.08 62.66
CA ALA A 741 10.84 36.12 63.01
C ALA A 741 9.77 36.25 61.88
N LEU A 742 8.52 35.75 62.00
CA LEU A 742 7.85 34.82 62.96
C LEU A 742 6.53 34.30 62.35
N GLY A 743 6.01 33.12 62.77
CA GLY A 743 4.57 32.80 62.73
C GLY A 743 4.11 31.52 61.99
N GLY A 744 3.39 30.66 62.73
CA GLY A 744 2.35 29.73 62.23
C GLY A 744 1.03 29.98 63.01
N PRO A 745 0.03 29.07 63.08
CA PRO A 745 -0.01 27.68 62.60
C PRO A 745 -1.35 27.27 61.89
N LEU A 746 -1.51 25.95 61.65
CA LEU A 746 -2.78 25.17 61.58
C LEU A 746 -3.97 25.65 60.71
N GLY A 747 -4.40 24.81 59.76
CA GLY A 747 -5.71 24.90 59.13
C GLY A 747 -6.04 23.74 58.17
N THR A 748 -7.08 22.97 58.46
CA THR A 748 -7.68 21.97 57.57
C THR A 748 -8.74 22.60 56.67
N PHE A 749 -8.79 22.27 55.38
CA PHE A 749 -10.02 21.94 54.63
C PHE A 749 -9.65 21.43 53.22
N GLY A 750 -10.54 20.66 52.58
CA GLY A 750 -10.32 20.12 51.23
C GLY A 750 -10.92 20.99 50.12
N GLY A 751 -10.46 20.78 48.89
CA GLY A 751 -11.01 21.43 47.69
C GLY A 751 -10.54 20.74 46.41
N SER A 752 -11.47 20.45 45.50
CA SER A 752 -11.19 19.89 44.18
C SER A 752 -10.72 20.98 43.21
N GLY A 753 -9.71 20.69 42.39
CA GLY A 753 -9.14 21.63 41.41
C GLY A 753 -8.91 20.99 40.06
N SER A 754 -9.63 21.42 39.04
CA SER A 754 -9.48 20.98 37.65
C SER A 754 -8.33 21.72 36.96
N CYS A 755 -7.40 20.98 36.33
CA CYS A 755 -6.33 21.57 35.53
C CYS A 755 -6.83 21.98 34.13
N GLY A 756 -6.55 23.22 33.72
CA GLY A 756 -6.82 23.73 32.37
C GLY A 756 -5.70 23.42 31.36
N PRO A 757 -5.90 23.77 30.07
CA PRO A 757 -4.93 23.53 29.00
C PRO A 757 -3.71 24.49 29.05
N PRO A 758 -2.57 24.13 28.41
CA PRO A 758 -1.33 24.91 28.44
C PRO A 758 -1.37 26.21 27.61
N PRO A 759 -0.46 27.17 27.86
CA PRO A 759 -0.52 28.53 27.32
C PRO A 759 -0.07 28.67 25.86
N GLN A 760 -0.48 29.78 25.23
CA GLN A 760 -0.10 30.18 23.87
C GLN A 760 1.22 30.98 23.85
N GLY A 761 1.99 30.84 22.76
CA GLY A 761 3.20 31.63 22.51
C GLY A 761 2.92 33.01 21.90
N PRO A 762 3.92 33.94 21.89
CA PRO A 762 3.75 35.32 21.45
C PRO A 762 3.71 35.47 19.91
N PRO A 763 3.11 36.57 19.39
CA PRO A 763 2.99 36.81 17.95
C PRO A 763 4.27 37.35 17.32
N MET A 764 4.63 36.88 16.12
CA MET A 764 5.64 37.50 15.25
C MET A 764 5.00 38.42 14.18
N GLY A 765 5.80 39.39 13.70
CA GLY A 765 5.37 40.47 12.83
C GLY A 765 5.18 40.12 11.35
N LYS A 766 4.69 41.10 10.59
CA LYS A 766 4.34 41.00 9.17
C LYS A 766 5.60 40.98 8.27
N PHE A 767 5.63 40.09 7.29
CA PHE A 767 6.33 40.30 6.02
C PHE A 767 5.38 40.04 4.84
N GLY A 768 5.74 40.57 3.66
CA GLY A 768 4.78 40.88 2.59
C GLY A 768 4.21 39.69 1.81
N GLN A 769 2.97 39.86 1.32
CA GLN A 769 2.38 38.98 0.32
C GLN A 769 2.92 39.34 -1.08
N MET A 770 3.49 38.36 -1.79
CA MET A 770 3.50 38.38 -3.25
C MET A 770 2.27 37.63 -3.79
N GLN A 771 1.76 38.08 -4.93
CA GLN A 771 0.44 37.69 -5.43
C GLN A 771 0.46 36.37 -6.19
N ALA A 772 -0.53 35.51 -5.92
CA ALA A 772 -0.96 34.46 -6.83
C ALA A 772 -2.36 34.82 -7.38
N ALA A 773 -2.61 34.54 -8.66
CA ALA A 773 -3.83 34.96 -9.34
C ALA A 773 -5.11 34.27 -8.80
N PRO A 774 -6.27 34.96 -8.80
CA PRO A 774 -7.45 34.50 -8.08
C PRO A 774 -8.28 33.45 -8.84
N ILE A 775 -8.82 32.48 -8.10
CA ILE A 775 -9.89 31.60 -8.55
C ILE A 775 -11.24 32.23 -8.15
N MET A 776 -12.20 32.28 -9.07
CA MET A 776 -13.48 32.96 -8.84
C MET A 776 -14.33 32.29 -7.73
N GLN A 777 -14.71 33.07 -6.73
CA GLN A 777 -15.89 32.78 -5.91
C GLN A 777 -16.43 34.05 -5.21
N ASN A 778 -17.38 34.74 -5.86
CA ASN A 778 -18.60 35.26 -5.21
C ASN A 778 -19.50 36.05 -6.17
N TYR A 779 -20.77 35.66 -6.21
CA TYR A 779 -21.90 36.59 -6.29
C TYR A 779 -22.91 36.11 -5.24
N GLN A 780 -23.21 36.96 -4.25
CA GLN A 780 -24.33 36.79 -3.33
C GLN A 780 -25.15 38.08 -3.35
N ALA A 781 -26.46 37.95 -3.52
CA ALA A 781 -27.37 39.09 -3.49
C ALA A 781 -27.60 39.57 -2.05
N GLN A 782 -27.77 40.89 -1.88
CA GLN A 782 -28.07 41.49 -0.58
C GLN A 782 -29.54 41.25 -0.17
N PRO A 783 -29.83 40.96 1.11
CA PRO A 783 -31.19 40.97 1.64
C PRO A 783 -31.62 42.39 2.02
N MET A 784 -32.76 42.85 1.49
CA MET A 784 -33.44 44.07 1.97
C MET A 784 -34.28 43.74 3.21
N GLY A 785 -34.15 44.53 4.27
CA GLY A 785 -34.82 44.29 5.56
C GLY A 785 -36.24 44.85 5.65
N HIS A 786 -37.04 44.29 6.56
CA HIS A 786 -38.35 44.84 6.93
C HIS A 786 -38.23 45.88 8.07
N GLY A 787 -38.91 47.01 7.91
CA GLY A 787 -39.31 47.94 8.97
C GLY A 787 -40.83 48.11 8.99
N GLN A 788 -41.41 48.59 10.10
CA GLN A 788 -42.86 48.69 10.31
C GLN A 788 -43.35 50.15 10.42
N LEU A 789 -44.70 50.29 10.40
CA LEU A 789 -45.52 51.46 10.80
C LEU A 789 -45.72 52.56 9.71
N PRO A 790 -46.77 53.40 9.78
CA PRO A 790 -48.15 52.97 9.51
C PRO A 790 -49.05 53.97 8.71
N MET A 791 -50.31 53.55 8.49
CA MET A 791 -51.53 54.35 8.22
C MET A 791 -51.89 54.86 6.79
N ASN A 792 -53.17 54.56 6.48
CA ASN A 792 -54.22 55.40 5.87
C ASN A 792 -54.43 55.55 4.34
N GLN A 793 -55.63 55.05 3.96
CA GLN A 793 -56.67 55.68 3.11
C GLN A 793 -56.64 55.58 1.56
N HIS A 794 -57.64 54.82 1.08
CA HIS A 794 -58.74 55.24 0.18
C HIS A 794 -58.80 54.72 -1.29
N ARG A 795 -59.91 53.99 -1.54
CA ARG A 795 -60.79 53.98 -2.73
C ARG A 795 -60.29 53.42 -4.10
N LEU A 796 -60.75 52.19 -4.36
CA LEU A 796 -61.51 51.71 -5.55
C LEU A 796 -62.18 52.82 -6.42
N PRO A 797 -62.48 52.61 -7.75
CA PRO A 797 -63.23 51.42 -8.22
C PRO A 797 -63.11 50.87 -9.68
N MET A 798 -63.43 49.57 -9.80
CA MET A 798 -64.32 48.86 -10.77
C MET A 798 -64.38 49.16 -12.28
N GLY A 799 -64.31 48.07 -13.07
CA GLY A 799 -64.83 47.85 -14.45
C GLY A 799 -64.31 46.50 -14.99
N GLN A 800 -65.09 45.44 -15.27
CA GLN A 800 -66.10 45.23 -16.33
C GLN A 800 -65.56 45.55 -17.75
N GLY A 801 -65.58 44.67 -18.77
CA GLY A 801 -66.04 43.26 -18.88
C GLY A 801 -65.75 42.66 -20.29
N PRO A 802 -66.07 41.37 -20.56
CA PRO A 802 -65.86 40.65 -21.85
C PRO A 802 -67.11 40.79 -22.78
N PRO A 803 -67.35 40.04 -23.91
CA PRO A 803 -66.66 38.84 -24.47
C PRO A 803 -66.60 38.64 -26.03
N MET A 804 -65.99 37.52 -26.44
CA MET A 804 -66.31 36.59 -27.57
C MET A 804 -66.44 37.04 -29.06
N GLY A 805 -65.88 36.21 -29.97
CA GLY A 805 -66.15 36.14 -31.40
C GLY A 805 -65.66 34.81 -32.03
N GLN A 806 -66.29 34.30 -33.09
CA GLN A 806 -66.06 32.95 -33.67
C GLN A 806 -65.83 32.99 -35.21
N GLY A 807 -65.12 32.00 -35.80
CA GLY A 807 -65.08 31.80 -37.27
C GLY A 807 -63.94 30.92 -37.84
N PRO A 808 -64.19 29.81 -38.59
CA PRO A 808 -63.14 28.86 -39.03
C PRO A 808 -63.11 28.50 -40.56
N ARG A 809 -62.03 27.82 -41.02
CA ARG A 809 -61.87 26.82 -42.15
C ARG A 809 -60.35 26.56 -42.43
N THR A 810 -59.76 25.34 -42.38
CA THR A 810 -59.65 24.22 -43.38
C THR A 810 -58.92 24.59 -44.71
N ILE A 811 -58.03 23.81 -45.37
CA ILE A 811 -57.78 22.34 -45.37
C ILE A 811 -56.43 21.88 -46.08
N GLN A 812 -55.92 20.66 -45.80
CA GLN A 812 -55.04 19.69 -46.58
C GLN A 812 -53.52 19.85 -46.96
N HIS A 813 -52.77 18.77 -46.64
CA HIS A 813 -51.67 17.97 -47.30
C HIS A 813 -50.59 18.48 -48.32
N GLY A 814 -49.36 17.92 -48.20
CA GLY A 814 -48.55 17.38 -49.35
C GLY A 814 -47.02 17.66 -49.42
N PRO A 815 -46.10 16.64 -49.39
CA PRO A 815 -44.63 16.76 -49.64
C PRO A 815 -44.17 16.13 -50.99
N PRO A 816 -42.89 16.24 -51.44
CA PRO A 816 -41.96 15.07 -51.43
C PRO A 816 -40.40 15.33 -51.45
N MET A 817 -39.61 14.26 -51.19
CA MET A 817 -38.34 13.72 -51.82
C MET A 817 -37.23 14.63 -52.45
N GLU A 818 -35.95 14.22 -52.70
CA GLU A 818 -34.97 13.17 -52.22
C GLU A 818 -33.63 13.26 -53.07
N LYS A 819 -32.50 12.67 -52.63
CA LYS A 819 -31.19 12.44 -53.35
C LYS A 819 -30.32 13.71 -53.64
N GLY A 820 -29.00 13.71 -53.91
CA GLY A 820 -27.90 12.70 -54.00
C GLY A 820 -26.55 13.37 -54.44
N PRO A 821 -25.36 12.73 -54.38
CA PRO A 821 -24.04 13.43 -54.43
C PRO A 821 -23.11 13.11 -55.66
N VAL A 822 -21.95 13.80 -55.78
CA VAL A 822 -20.89 13.60 -56.83
C VAL A 822 -19.45 13.77 -56.25
N PHE A 823 -18.46 13.09 -56.87
CA PHE A 823 -17.01 13.02 -56.54
C PHE A 823 -16.11 14.04 -57.29
N THR A 824 -14.86 14.26 -56.84
CA THR A 824 -13.61 14.22 -57.68
C THR A 824 -12.32 14.23 -56.82
N ASP A 825 -11.14 14.08 -57.44
CA ASP A 825 -9.88 13.57 -56.85
C ASP A 825 -8.60 14.31 -57.39
N HIS A 826 -7.41 13.98 -56.84
CA HIS A 826 -6.04 14.02 -57.43
C HIS A 826 -5.00 15.18 -57.22
N GLN A 827 -3.81 14.75 -56.72
CA GLN A 827 -2.41 15.04 -57.14
C GLN A 827 -1.66 16.39 -56.82
N GLY A 828 -0.31 16.34 -56.86
CA GLY A 828 0.70 17.42 -56.61
C GLY A 828 2.13 16.95 -57.05
N PRO A 829 3.30 17.55 -56.67
CA PRO A 829 3.60 18.73 -55.82
C PRO A 829 4.18 19.96 -56.61
N PRO A 830 5.50 20.35 -56.74
CA PRO A 830 6.82 19.75 -56.40
C PRO A 830 7.75 20.59 -55.42
N ILE A 831 8.99 20.99 -55.80
CA ILE A 831 10.15 21.41 -54.96
C ILE A 831 10.95 22.60 -55.57
N ARG A 832 11.38 23.65 -54.81
CA ARG A 832 12.80 24.19 -54.70
C ARG A 832 13.03 25.56 -53.98
N GLN A 833 14.07 25.55 -53.11
CA GLN A 833 15.07 26.55 -52.62
C GLN A 833 15.04 28.08 -52.95
N ALA A 834 15.37 28.90 -51.92
CA ALA A 834 16.14 30.18 -51.99
C ALA A 834 16.68 30.60 -50.56
N GLN A 835 17.51 31.66 -50.44
CA GLN A 835 18.22 32.10 -49.19
C GLN A 835 18.28 33.64 -48.99
N GLN A 836 18.91 34.11 -47.88
CA GLN A 836 19.39 35.49 -47.53
C GLN A 836 18.35 36.46 -46.91
N GLY A 837 18.70 37.47 -46.08
CA GLY A 837 19.96 37.78 -45.36
C GLY A 837 20.13 39.27 -44.94
N GLU A 838 20.62 39.55 -43.70
CA GLU A 838 21.17 40.85 -43.19
C GLU A 838 20.21 42.09 -43.07
N ALA A 839 20.43 43.19 -42.30
CA ALA A 839 21.18 43.49 -41.04
C ALA A 839 20.82 44.93 -40.50
N ILE A 840 21.52 45.45 -39.45
CA ILE A 840 21.52 46.85 -38.89
C ILE A 840 20.33 47.21 -37.94
N GLY A 841 20.45 47.99 -36.83
CA GLY A 841 21.61 48.49 -36.05
C GLY A 841 21.32 49.71 -35.10
N GLN A 842 22.30 50.07 -34.23
CA GLN A 842 22.47 51.34 -33.43
C GLN A 842 21.78 51.52 -32.03
N ASN A 843 22.22 52.56 -31.26
CA ASN A 843 22.13 52.68 -29.77
C ASN A 843 22.18 54.19 -29.26
N PRO A 844 22.54 54.60 -28.01
CA PRO A 844 21.81 55.52 -27.07
C PRO A 844 22.47 56.95 -26.91
N PRO A 845 22.39 57.78 -25.81
CA PRO A 845 21.68 57.75 -24.49
C PRO A 845 21.11 59.10 -23.90
N GLY A 846 20.49 59.06 -22.69
CA GLY A 846 20.51 60.14 -21.66
C GLY A 846 19.22 60.98 -21.40
N ILE A 847 19.06 61.81 -20.33
CA ILE A 847 19.62 61.87 -18.95
C ILE A 847 18.91 62.99 -18.09
N ASN A 848 18.84 62.88 -16.74
CA ASN A 848 18.59 63.97 -15.72
C ASN A 848 17.18 64.68 -15.63
N GLN A 849 16.70 65.33 -14.54
CA GLN A 849 17.06 65.42 -13.08
C GLN A 849 15.98 66.11 -12.17
N GLN A 850 16.28 66.27 -10.85
CA GLN A 850 15.68 67.11 -9.77
C GLN A 850 14.41 66.58 -9.05
N GLY A 851 14.21 66.72 -7.72
CA GLY A 851 15.00 67.29 -6.58
C GLY A 851 14.07 67.96 -5.54
N SER A 852 14.26 68.04 -4.21
CA SER A 852 15.30 67.65 -3.20
C SER A 852 14.59 66.99 -1.98
N ASN A 853 14.88 67.01 -0.66
CA ASN A 853 15.86 67.60 0.30
C ASN A 853 15.78 66.75 1.64
N GLY A 854 16.41 67.00 2.81
CA GLY A 854 17.41 67.97 3.29
C GLY A 854 17.51 68.05 4.86
N SER A 855 18.72 68.18 5.42
CA SER A 855 19.10 68.47 6.86
C SER A 855 18.82 67.42 7.97
N SER A 856 19.57 67.26 9.09
CA SER A 856 21.00 67.47 9.53
C SER A 856 21.11 67.07 11.05
N ILE A 857 22.21 66.89 11.83
CA ILE A 857 23.70 66.93 11.77
C ILE A 857 24.24 65.90 12.84
N GLY A 858 25.54 65.48 12.86
CA GLY A 858 26.19 64.84 14.05
C GLY A 858 27.59 64.23 13.83
N HIS A 859 28.55 64.41 14.75
CA HIS A 859 29.97 63.99 14.65
C HIS A 859 30.33 62.67 15.39
N GLY A 860 31.40 61.95 14.95
CA GLY A 860 32.15 60.99 15.82
C GLY A 860 32.90 59.83 15.10
N PRO A 861 34.22 59.60 15.35
CA PRO A 861 35.02 58.44 14.87
C PRO A 861 35.26 57.38 16.00
N PRO A 862 36.04 56.26 15.87
CA PRO A 862 37.02 55.92 14.82
C PRO A 862 37.10 54.42 14.37
N SER A 863 38.21 54.14 13.65
CA SER A 863 38.89 52.89 13.23
C SER A 863 38.87 51.67 14.19
N SER A 864 39.33 50.45 13.86
CA SER A 864 40.48 49.95 13.04
C SER A 864 40.39 48.40 12.92
N ASN A 865 41.13 47.62 12.12
CA ASN A 865 42.09 47.80 10.99
C ASN A 865 41.99 46.52 10.09
N GLN A 866 42.12 46.57 8.76
CA GLN A 866 43.39 46.59 7.98
C GLN A 866 44.28 45.34 8.25
N LYS A 867 44.78 44.55 7.28
CA LYS A 867 45.00 44.68 5.81
C LYS A 867 44.68 43.31 5.13
N GLY A 868 44.60 43.13 3.81
CA GLY A 868 44.75 44.00 2.62
C GLY A 868 44.44 43.14 1.36
N LEU A 869 43.88 43.71 0.29
CA LEU A 869 44.61 44.18 -0.91
C LEU A 869 45.39 43.08 -1.67
N ALA A 870 45.22 42.84 -2.98
CA ALA A 870 44.27 43.41 -3.94
C ALA A 870 44.16 42.56 -5.24
N MET A 871 43.23 42.93 -6.13
CA MET A 871 43.18 42.85 -7.61
C MET A 871 44.21 41.94 -8.37
N GLY A 872 43.83 41.24 -9.45
CA GLY A 872 42.57 41.21 -10.18
C GLY A 872 42.62 40.35 -11.47
N GLN A 873 41.51 40.24 -12.19
CA GLN A 873 41.35 39.52 -13.48
C GLN A 873 41.68 40.44 -14.70
N PRO A 874 41.51 40.10 -16.01
CA PRO A 874 40.90 38.89 -16.65
C PRO A 874 41.51 38.33 -17.98
N MET A 875 40.82 37.34 -18.59
CA MET A 875 40.85 36.82 -20.00
C MET A 875 42.08 35.99 -20.47
N VAL A 876 42.06 34.66 -20.72
CA VAL A 876 41.23 33.75 -21.58
C VAL A 876 41.27 34.11 -23.10
N PRO A 877 41.50 33.17 -24.06
CA PRO A 877 42.32 31.93 -24.15
C PRO A 877 43.30 32.00 -25.39
N PRO A 878 43.87 30.93 -26.04
CA PRO A 878 43.13 29.88 -26.81
C PRO A 878 43.76 28.44 -26.93
N SER A 879 42.95 27.53 -27.50
CA SER A 879 43.30 26.41 -28.44
C SER A 879 44.23 25.20 -28.08
N ALA A 880 43.62 24.01 -28.20
CA ALA A 880 44.03 22.86 -29.06
C ALA A 880 44.82 21.62 -28.54
N SER A 881 44.39 20.47 -29.10
CA SER A 881 45.12 19.23 -29.45
C SER A 881 45.87 18.38 -28.40
N ALA A 882 45.20 17.29 -27.98
CA ALA A 882 45.54 15.88 -28.26
C ALA A 882 46.89 15.22 -27.83
N SER A 883 46.74 13.92 -27.51
CA SER A 883 47.68 12.79 -27.67
C SER A 883 48.65 12.38 -26.54
N ALA A 884 48.78 11.05 -26.44
CA ALA A 884 49.92 10.24 -26.01
C ALA A 884 50.41 10.19 -24.52
N LEU A 885 50.52 8.93 -24.07
CA LEU A 885 51.46 8.39 -23.07
C LEU A 885 52.94 8.73 -23.42
N PRO A 886 53.95 8.66 -22.50
CA PRO A 886 54.09 7.56 -21.54
C PRO A 886 54.78 7.81 -20.17
N ARG A 887 54.87 6.69 -19.44
CA ARG A 887 55.62 6.37 -18.21
C ARG A 887 56.89 7.19 -17.90
N GLY A 888 57.11 7.49 -16.62
CA GLY A 888 58.41 7.76 -16.01
C GLY A 888 58.45 7.23 -14.55
N ASN A 889 59.53 6.55 -14.16
CA ASN A 889 59.70 5.94 -12.83
C ASN A 889 60.76 6.69 -11.99
N SER A 890 60.45 6.95 -10.72
CA SER A 890 61.40 7.12 -9.60
C SER A 890 60.63 6.84 -8.30
N ASN A 891 61.06 5.93 -7.42
CA ASN A 891 62.24 5.99 -6.53
C ASN A 891 62.13 7.17 -5.52
N ILE A 892 62.37 7.01 -4.20
CA ILE A 892 62.96 5.87 -3.46
C ILE A 892 62.65 6.00 -1.94
N GLU A 893 62.43 4.87 -1.22
CA GLU A 893 62.75 4.61 0.22
C GLU A 893 62.16 5.54 1.36
N ILE A 894 62.14 5.27 2.68
CA ILE A 894 62.26 4.12 3.64
C ILE A 894 61.68 4.64 5.01
N GLN A 895 61.08 3.91 5.97
CA GLN A 895 61.65 2.86 6.85
C GLN A 895 60.57 2.23 7.80
N ASN A 896 60.66 0.91 8.08
CA ASN A 896 60.46 0.20 9.39
C ASN A 896 59.15 0.32 10.23
N LEU A 897 58.66 -0.67 11.01
CA LEU A 897 58.93 -2.11 11.37
C LEU A 897 57.61 -2.65 12.01
N SER A 898 57.28 -3.93 12.24
CA SER A 898 57.66 -5.25 11.68
C SER A 898 56.84 -6.39 12.34
N SER A 899 56.98 -7.64 11.83
CA SER A 899 56.88 -8.94 12.55
C SER A 899 55.59 -9.31 13.32
N PHE A 900 54.93 -10.48 13.13
CA PHE A 900 55.24 -11.77 12.45
C PHE A 900 53.98 -12.29 11.69
N GLY A 901 53.89 -13.43 10.98
CA GLY A 901 54.80 -14.59 10.77
C GLY A 901 54.46 -15.82 11.65
N GLN A 902 54.52 -17.09 11.21
CA GLN A 902 54.79 -17.69 9.88
C GLN A 902 54.18 -19.12 9.80
N GLN A 903 53.86 -19.62 8.59
CA GLN A 903 53.79 -21.07 8.24
C GLN A 903 54.22 -21.28 6.76
N PRO A 904 54.76 -22.45 6.35
CA PRO A 904 55.58 -22.55 5.12
C PRO A 904 55.07 -23.47 3.98
N GLN A 905 55.45 -23.08 2.75
CA GLN A 905 55.77 -23.87 1.52
C GLN A 905 54.78 -24.96 1.00
N VAL A 906 54.29 -24.95 -0.26
CA VAL A 906 54.89 -24.79 -1.62
C VAL A 906 55.45 -26.10 -2.20
N ASN A 907 54.76 -26.68 -3.19
CA ASN A 907 55.33 -26.99 -4.52
C ASN A 907 54.30 -27.43 -5.59
N GLN A 908 54.72 -27.33 -6.85
CA GLN A 908 54.09 -27.67 -8.14
C GLN A 908 55.25 -27.97 -9.14
N PRO A 909 55.09 -28.28 -10.46
CA PRO A 909 53.95 -28.70 -11.30
C PRO A 909 54.37 -30.05 -12.02
N PRO A 910 54.23 -30.35 -13.34
CA PRO A 910 53.36 -29.85 -14.43
C PRO A 910 52.71 -30.92 -15.38
N SER A 911 51.77 -30.44 -16.21
CA SER A 911 51.48 -30.82 -17.62
C SER A 911 51.23 -32.28 -18.06
N GLY A 912 50.11 -32.50 -18.76
CA GLY A 912 49.80 -33.67 -19.60
C GLY A 912 48.45 -33.48 -20.31
N ALA A 913 48.20 -34.09 -21.47
CA ALA A 913 47.04 -33.74 -22.32
C ALA A 913 46.33 -34.93 -23.01
N SER A 914 45.10 -34.65 -23.45
CA SER A 914 44.35 -35.25 -24.58
C SER A 914 43.92 -36.73 -24.58
N PHE A 915 42.58 -36.89 -24.55
CA PHE A 915 41.75 -37.78 -25.40
C PHE A 915 41.68 -39.31 -25.20
N SER A 916 40.51 -39.82 -25.61
CA SER A 916 40.12 -41.19 -25.99
C SER A 916 39.70 -42.21 -24.92
N ALA A 917 38.62 -42.92 -25.26
CA ALA A 917 38.02 -44.14 -24.70
C ALA A 917 37.86 -45.14 -25.90
N PRO A 918 37.22 -46.34 -25.83
CA PRO A 918 36.39 -46.93 -24.76
C PRO A 918 36.49 -48.49 -24.57
N SER A 919 35.54 -49.05 -23.79
CA SER A 919 34.95 -50.42 -23.89
C SER A 919 35.57 -51.65 -23.14
N PRO A 920 34.77 -52.71 -22.81
CA PRO A 920 34.94 -53.49 -21.55
C PRO A 920 34.74 -55.05 -21.61
N HIS A 921 34.65 -55.68 -20.42
CA HIS A 921 34.06 -57.02 -20.07
C HIS A 921 34.87 -58.32 -20.35
N PRO A 922 34.51 -59.54 -19.82
CA PRO A 922 33.43 -59.97 -18.88
C PRO A 922 33.82 -60.98 -17.72
N SER A 923 32.81 -61.47 -16.96
CA SER A 923 32.67 -62.84 -16.34
C SER A 923 33.41 -63.20 -15.00
N SER A 924 32.98 -64.13 -14.11
CA SER A 924 31.69 -64.85 -13.86
C SER A 924 31.68 -65.69 -12.53
N GLN A 925 30.56 -66.40 -12.23
CA GLN A 925 30.33 -67.48 -11.21
C GLN A 925 30.01 -67.05 -9.75
N GLY A 926 29.25 -67.82 -8.93
CA GLY A 926 28.54 -69.10 -9.20
C GLY A 926 27.46 -69.50 -8.13
N PRO A 927 26.38 -70.25 -8.50
CA PRO A 927 25.21 -70.65 -7.66
C PRO A 927 25.30 -72.14 -7.18
N PRO A 928 24.26 -72.89 -6.69
CA PRO A 928 22.80 -72.66 -6.55
C PRO A 928 22.19 -73.15 -5.18
N ILE A 929 21.11 -73.99 -5.20
CA ILE A 929 20.43 -74.73 -4.08
C ILE A 929 19.45 -73.89 -3.21
N ASN A 930 18.24 -74.31 -2.77
CA ASN A 930 17.21 -75.33 -3.16
C ASN A 930 15.91 -75.10 -2.29
N SER A 931 14.75 -75.79 -2.41
CA SER A 931 13.91 -76.22 -3.56
C SER A 931 12.68 -77.05 -3.10
N GLY A 932 11.43 -76.69 -3.45
CA GLY A 932 10.27 -77.62 -3.43
C GLY A 932 8.91 -77.03 -2.99
N SER A 933 7.74 -77.49 -3.47
CA SER A 933 7.41 -78.54 -4.47
C SER A 933 5.86 -78.60 -4.62
N GLN A 934 5.19 -78.97 -5.73
CA GLN A 934 5.52 -79.32 -7.13
C GLN A 934 4.19 -79.30 -7.98
N SER A 935 4.15 -79.94 -9.16
CA SER A 935 2.95 -80.20 -10.02
C SER A 935 2.41 -79.00 -10.83
N ARG A 936 1.62 -79.10 -11.93
CA ARG A 936 1.24 -80.11 -12.99
C ARG A 936 0.35 -79.34 -14.02
N ASP A 937 -0.05 -79.76 -15.23
CA ASP A 937 0.36 -80.67 -16.34
C ASP A 937 -0.59 -80.31 -17.54
N LEU A 938 -0.33 -80.52 -18.85
CA LEU A 938 0.84 -81.07 -19.55
C LEU A 938 1.09 -80.41 -20.95
N ALA A 939 0.43 -80.84 -22.04
CA ALA A 939 0.73 -80.51 -23.46
C ALA A 939 -0.39 -81.03 -24.44
N PRO A 940 -0.34 -80.90 -25.80
CA PRO A 940 0.44 -80.07 -26.75
C PRO A 940 -0.46 -79.23 -27.77
N PRO A 941 -0.28 -79.18 -29.13
CA PRO A 941 0.37 -78.07 -29.89
C PRO A 941 -0.43 -77.37 -31.06
N LEU A 942 0.11 -76.23 -31.59
CA LEU A 942 0.11 -75.58 -32.98
C LEU A 942 -1.04 -75.78 -34.04
N PRO A 943 -1.22 -74.96 -35.15
CA PRO A 943 -0.46 -73.80 -35.71
C PRO A 943 -1.24 -72.59 -36.40
N THR A 944 -0.49 -71.54 -36.84
CA THR A 944 -0.69 -70.62 -38.04
C THR A 944 -1.82 -69.54 -38.11
N HIS A 945 -1.78 -68.44 -38.92
CA HIS A 945 -0.95 -68.04 -40.12
C HIS A 945 -0.75 -66.47 -40.27
N LEU A 946 0.45 -66.02 -40.72
CA LEU A 946 0.93 -64.83 -41.54
C LEU A 946 0.14 -63.46 -41.61
N THR A 947 0.70 -62.24 -41.80
CA THR A 947 2.04 -61.63 -42.19
C THR A 947 2.04 -60.10 -41.81
N GLY A 948 3.08 -59.24 -41.91
CA GLY A 948 4.54 -59.39 -42.09
C GLY A 948 5.31 -58.26 -42.87
N GLY A 949 5.87 -57.22 -42.21
CA GLY A 949 6.95 -56.31 -42.72
C GLY A 949 6.58 -54.82 -43.07
N SER A 950 7.49 -53.83 -43.18
CA SER A 950 8.92 -53.72 -42.77
C SER A 950 9.52 -52.27 -42.82
N LEU A 951 10.38 -51.92 -41.83
CA LEU A 951 11.57 -50.99 -41.81
C LEU A 951 11.62 -49.51 -42.36
N ASN A 952 11.89 -48.57 -41.42
CA ASN A 952 12.98 -47.54 -41.35
C ASN A 952 13.30 -46.44 -42.42
N ARG A 953 13.02 -45.18 -42.03
CA ARG A 953 13.97 -44.03 -41.82
C ARG A 953 14.45 -43.17 -43.06
N PRO A 954 15.42 -42.21 -42.95
CA PRO A 954 15.28 -40.77 -43.36
C PRO A 954 16.02 -40.40 -44.70
N PRO A 955 16.24 -39.13 -45.18
CA PRO A 955 16.13 -37.78 -44.53
C PRO A 955 15.57 -36.63 -45.43
N GLY A 956 15.95 -35.36 -45.17
CA GLY A 956 15.72 -34.15 -46.03
C GLY A 956 16.79 -33.97 -47.14
N PRO A 957 16.99 -32.77 -47.78
CA PRO A 957 17.06 -31.44 -47.13
C PRO A 957 16.58 -30.21 -47.97
N HIS A 958 16.94 -28.99 -47.53
CA HIS A 958 17.11 -27.69 -48.22
C HIS A 958 16.34 -27.32 -49.51
N GLY A 959 15.69 -26.14 -49.50
CA GLY A 959 15.36 -25.35 -50.70
C GLY A 959 14.66 -24.01 -50.39
N GLN A 960 15.32 -22.87 -50.64
CA GLN A 960 14.69 -21.53 -50.69
C GLN A 960 14.40 -21.13 -52.16
N PRO A 961 14.03 -19.88 -52.46
CA PRO A 961 12.68 -19.42 -52.78
C PRO A 961 12.48 -19.22 -54.30
N PRO A 962 11.38 -18.61 -54.80
CA PRO A 962 11.31 -17.14 -54.87
C PRO A 962 9.88 -16.57 -54.66
N ALA A 963 9.71 -15.25 -54.86
CA ALA A 963 8.44 -14.52 -54.77
C ALA A 963 7.92 -14.07 -56.16
N GLY A 964 6.63 -13.69 -56.25
CA GLY A 964 6.10 -12.81 -57.30
C GLY A 964 4.71 -13.15 -57.85
N GLY A 965 3.88 -12.10 -58.10
CA GLY A 965 2.58 -12.20 -58.81
C GLY A 965 1.41 -12.69 -57.94
N ALA A 966 0.51 -11.89 -57.35
CA ALA A 966 -0.16 -10.61 -57.68
C ALA A 966 -1.48 -10.74 -58.49
N LYS A 967 -2.51 -10.03 -58.00
CA LYS A 967 -3.83 -9.69 -58.59
C LYS A 967 -4.89 -10.80 -58.75
N ASN A 968 -5.91 -10.72 -57.89
CA ASN A 968 -7.38 -10.69 -58.15
C ASN A 968 -8.12 -11.18 -56.88
N GLY A 969 -9.29 -10.68 -56.50
CA GLY A 969 -10.14 -9.65 -57.11
C GLY A 969 -11.58 -9.80 -56.59
N ILE A 970 -11.85 -9.38 -55.36
CA ILE A 970 -13.10 -9.68 -54.61
C ILE A 970 -14.18 -8.61 -54.86
N PRO A 971 -15.40 -8.98 -55.30
CA PRO A 971 -16.60 -8.16 -55.14
C PRO A 971 -17.30 -8.46 -53.79
N ILE A 972 -18.05 -7.49 -53.25
CA ILE A 972 -18.48 -7.44 -51.85
C ILE A 972 -20.02 -7.41 -51.72
N GLN A 973 -20.57 -8.35 -50.92
CA GLN A 973 -21.86 -8.24 -50.20
C GLN A 973 -23.14 -8.03 -51.08
N PRO A 974 -24.36 -7.82 -50.52
CA PRO A 974 -24.82 -7.96 -49.13
C PRO A 974 -26.01 -8.92 -48.92
N LEU A 975 -26.33 -9.19 -47.66
CA LEU A 975 -27.73 -9.28 -47.18
C LEU A 975 -27.78 -9.14 -45.65
N ALA A 976 -28.83 -8.50 -45.13
CA ALA A 976 -29.10 -8.30 -43.71
C ALA A 976 -30.47 -8.90 -43.35
N ASN A 977 -30.72 -9.20 -42.07
CA ASN A 977 -32.08 -9.43 -41.56
C ASN A 977 -32.18 -9.35 -40.01
N PRO A 978 -33.17 -8.63 -39.47
CA PRO A 978 -33.82 -8.87 -38.17
C PRO A 978 -35.15 -9.66 -38.40
N PRO A 979 -36.20 -9.63 -37.55
CA PRO A 979 -36.29 -9.71 -36.07
C PRO A 979 -37.27 -10.81 -35.55
N GLY A 980 -37.15 -11.18 -34.26
CA GLY A 980 -38.29 -11.19 -33.31
C GLY A 980 -39.31 -12.36 -33.20
N MET A 981 -39.83 -12.47 -31.97
CA MET A 981 -41.11 -13.08 -31.49
C MET A 981 -41.32 -14.62 -31.33
N LEU A 982 -41.66 -14.97 -30.08
CA LEU A 982 -42.74 -15.85 -29.58
C LEU A 982 -43.11 -17.17 -30.29
N LEU A 983 -43.16 -18.27 -29.52
CA LEU A 983 -44.41 -18.99 -29.18
C LEU A 983 -44.21 -20.07 -28.11
N SER A 984 -45.28 -20.38 -27.36
CA SER A 984 -45.39 -21.58 -26.51
C SER A 984 -46.14 -22.69 -27.25
N PRO A 985 -46.04 -23.95 -26.81
CA PRO A 985 -47.25 -24.57 -26.24
C PRO A 985 -46.97 -25.51 -25.03
N GLY A 986 -48.03 -25.98 -24.39
CA GLY A 986 -48.00 -27.05 -23.39
C GLY A 986 -49.27 -27.92 -23.44
N VAL A 987 -49.20 -29.14 -22.92
CA VAL A 987 -50.34 -30.10 -22.85
C VAL A 987 -50.33 -30.81 -21.49
N ASN A 988 -51.52 -31.16 -20.99
CA ASN A 988 -51.77 -31.68 -19.63
C ASN A 988 -51.65 -33.21 -19.51
N HIS A 989 -51.60 -33.70 -18.25
CA HIS A 989 -52.33 -34.91 -17.85
C HIS A 989 -52.87 -34.80 -16.40
N GLN A 990 -54.03 -35.43 -16.14
CA GLN A 990 -54.69 -35.61 -14.82
C GLN A 990 -54.29 -37.01 -14.26
N GLY A 991 -54.42 -37.42 -12.99
CA GLY A 991 -54.96 -36.89 -11.71
C GLY A 991 -54.64 -37.94 -10.59
N THR A 992 -55.36 -38.19 -9.48
CA THR A 992 -56.50 -37.55 -8.78
C THR A 992 -56.75 -38.24 -7.41
N SER A 993 -57.15 -37.50 -6.35
CA SER A 993 -57.65 -37.99 -5.02
C SER A 993 -56.65 -38.75 -4.10
N SER A 994 -56.84 -38.95 -2.78
CA SER A 994 -58.01 -38.74 -1.87
C SER A 994 -57.62 -38.35 -0.40
N SER A 995 -58.62 -37.98 0.41
CA SER A 995 -58.57 -37.28 1.72
C SER A 995 -58.42 -38.10 3.02
N SER A 996 -58.03 -37.44 4.12
CA SER A 996 -58.56 -37.69 5.49
C SER A 996 -58.57 -36.40 6.35
N ARG A 997 -59.25 -36.37 7.50
CA ARG A 997 -59.47 -35.19 8.40
C ARG A 997 -59.29 -35.56 9.88
N PHE A 998 -58.89 -34.61 10.76
CA PHE A 998 -59.50 -34.24 12.07
C PHE A 998 -58.79 -32.96 12.63
N PRO A 999 -59.38 -32.18 13.58
CA PRO A 999 -58.94 -30.79 13.88
C PRO A 999 -58.38 -30.62 15.34
N PRO A 1000 -58.37 -29.43 16.03
CA PRO A 1000 -57.17 -28.92 16.74
C PRO A 1000 -57.29 -28.91 18.29
N PRO A 1001 -56.27 -28.41 19.04
CA PRO A 1001 -56.43 -27.07 19.67
C PRO A 1001 -55.07 -26.25 19.66
N PRO A 1002 -54.73 -25.29 20.56
CA PRO A 1002 -54.38 -23.93 20.08
C PRO A 1002 -53.09 -23.26 20.60
N GLY A 1003 -52.68 -22.17 19.93
CA GLY A 1003 -51.88 -21.08 20.52
C GLY A 1003 -50.36 -21.13 20.30
N GLY A 1004 -49.78 -19.98 19.93
CA GLY A 1004 -48.33 -19.79 19.72
C GLY A 1004 -48.05 -18.89 18.52
N GLY A 1005 -47.49 -17.70 18.76
CA GLY A 1005 -47.25 -16.70 17.71
C GLY A 1005 -46.11 -17.08 16.77
N ARG A 1006 -46.30 -16.92 15.46
CA ARG A 1006 -45.22 -17.04 14.47
C ARG A 1006 -44.43 -15.74 14.37
N LEU A 1007 -43.15 -15.78 14.73
CA LEU A 1007 -42.15 -14.88 14.15
C LEU A 1007 -41.85 -15.34 12.72
N GLY A 1008 -41.69 -14.41 11.78
CA GLY A 1008 -41.26 -14.70 10.42
C GLY A 1008 -39.74 -14.93 10.34
N PRO A 1009 -39.25 -15.66 9.32
CA PRO A 1009 -37.81 -15.79 9.09
C PRO A 1009 -37.21 -14.43 8.67
N PRO A 1010 -35.97 -14.11 9.09
CA PRO A 1010 -35.31 -12.87 8.69
C PRO A 1010 -34.88 -12.91 7.21
N PRO A 1011 -34.85 -11.75 6.51
CA PRO A 1011 -34.40 -11.68 5.12
C PRO A 1011 -32.89 -11.87 5.00
N SER A 1012 -32.46 -12.55 3.93
CA SER A 1012 -31.05 -12.76 3.60
C SER A 1012 -30.41 -11.48 3.07
N PHE A 1013 -29.55 -10.84 3.86
CA PHE A 1013 -28.68 -9.76 3.39
C PHE A 1013 -27.52 -10.34 2.55
N ALA A 1014 -27.61 -10.17 1.23
CA ALA A 1014 -26.42 -10.17 0.38
C ALA A 1014 -25.55 -8.92 0.68
N ARG A 1015 -24.24 -9.01 0.41
CA ARG A 1015 -23.27 -7.92 0.54
C ARG A 1015 -22.97 -7.28 -0.80
#